data_AF-A0A0L7LKY6-F1
#
_entry.id   AF-A0A0L7LKY6-F1
#
_cell.length_a   1.000
_cell.length_b   1.000
_cell.length_c   1.000
_cell.angle_alpha   90.00
_cell.angle_beta   90.00
_cell.angle_gamma   90.00
#
_symmetry.space_group_name_H-M   'P 1'
#
loop_
_entity.id
_entity.type
_entity.pdbx_description
1 polymer ?
#
loop_
_entity_poly.entity_id
_entity_poly.type
_entity_poly.pdbx_seq_one_letter_code
_entity_poly.pdbx_strand_id
1 'polypeptide(L)'
;MAKNSNQFTINHNYRTEGQTEIHNLIWTFPNFISILESKTAREFRTHSDAVIGDSGSKFQLKMLFVGRNNDLIEIYFLSPSSVFLKSVLNSCLKHFEQRTIIIKEYQTIQANKWQYLATLYKRDIASIEGRDLFLLGDGSLRLKLELLVSNDVRVDRHNIPAAQLSDDFGNLLTVGRYSDITMKSVEGEEFRVHKLVLAIRSEVLKAHFEHNTTESITNIIETPLESEVLREILTFIYTDKAPRVDDIPDKLLAAADYYQLSRLKSLCEEALHKRLTVENALDTLQLADLHSASSLGLSTLEFIKDGQAKLITTTEGWAKVQNISYADVMYKIADSDVIQIHKGQSSVFCEKHSLRMNTTFNAFQMSGVPELSGQRKHIRLKKSMTLPDDTLEYWGFYLLKGATVELKACSRYEGSKILVVKGERILNTCGILDGDKYKKAHPLFENKGSVLVTLEDPKKKKNPTTNKTNTIQEDGIEDNGDDIGHPDYNNLRIPITSNHTERGRQKRDMGKLHNPNTVLDTGVHHGGNAVDNNEDSSVSSFENSLHECYHDNILMNDYFPNSIQCNSTNYLERTTTLKVVHEVIADGYYYYIFYSDNDFVINDIHAIFDIYKPTFQYVNNSHSKMCVNKTECEFEVGFLSDELVIVEVPTKDGLQNEDDVSILISVCHPRVAVYIFFPVSVLLLVLIFAFL
;
A
#
# COMPACT_ATOMS: atom_id res chain seq x y z
N MET A 1 -0.92 61.60 34.24
CA MET A 1 -2.11 62.16 33.55
C MET A 1 -1.62 62.81 32.26
N ALA A 2 -2.36 62.82 31.14
CA ALA A 2 -3.76 62.46 30.93
C ALA A 2 -3.98 61.09 30.25
N LYS A 3 -5.25 60.69 30.08
CA LYS A 3 -5.67 59.53 29.27
C LYS A 3 -5.75 59.95 27.79
N ASN A 4 -4.97 59.34 26.90
CA ASN A 4 -5.11 59.50 25.44
C ASN A 4 -5.95 58.38 24.79
N SER A 5 -6.97 57.89 25.50
CA SER A 5 -7.87 56.79 25.08
C SER A 5 -8.68 57.05 23.80
N ASN A 6 -8.57 58.23 23.21
CA ASN A 6 -9.38 58.68 22.08
C ASN A 6 -8.54 58.85 20.79
N GLN A 7 -7.26 58.46 20.79
CA GLN A 7 -6.36 58.64 19.63
C GLN A 7 -6.27 57.42 18.71
N PHE A 8 -6.59 56.21 19.19
CA PHE A 8 -6.69 54.99 18.40
C PHE A 8 -7.51 53.93 19.16
N THR A 9 -8.00 52.93 18.46
CA THR A 9 -8.60 51.71 19.03
C THR A 9 -7.86 50.48 18.53
N ILE A 10 -7.82 49.42 19.34
CA ILE A 10 -7.25 48.13 18.97
C ILE A 10 -8.22 47.01 19.34
N ASN A 11 -8.55 46.17 18.37
CA ASN A 11 -9.36 44.97 18.58
C ASN A 11 -8.45 43.75 18.41
N HIS A 12 -8.47 42.83 19.37
CA HIS A 12 -7.73 41.55 19.28
C HIS A 12 -8.71 40.39 19.10
N ASN A 13 -8.35 39.42 18.27
CA ASN A 13 -8.85 38.06 18.38
C ASN A 13 -7.71 37.06 18.19
N TYR A 14 -7.92 35.81 18.61
CA TYR A 14 -7.03 34.72 18.26
C TYR A 14 -7.82 33.45 17.99
N ARG A 15 -7.21 32.55 17.22
CA ARG A 15 -7.71 31.19 16.95
C ARG A 15 -6.52 30.23 16.88
N THR A 16 -6.73 28.96 17.20
CA THR A 16 -5.67 27.94 17.17
C THR A 16 -5.93 26.96 16.04
N GLU A 17 -4.96 26.78 15.17
CA GLU A 17 -5.00 25.85 14.03
C GLU A 17 -3.87 24.83 14.19
N GLY A 18 -4.21 23.62 14.64
CA GLY A 18 -3.24 22.58 14.98
C GLY A 18 -2.29 23.05 16.10
N GLN A 19 -1.00 23.17 15.79
CA GLN A 19 0.04 23.65 16.70
C GLN A 19 0.33 25.16 16.59
N THR A 20 -0.45 25.91 15.79
CA THR A 20 -0.23 27.35 15.52
C THR A 20 -1.30 28.22 16.19
N GLU A 21 -0.90 29.22 16.97
CA GLU A 21 -1.79 30.28 17.47
C GLU A 21 -1.79 31.47 16.49
N ILE A 22 -2.94 31.79 15.91
CA ILE A 22 -3.10 32.88 14.95
C ILE A 22 -3.80 34.05 15.64
N HIS A 23 -3.05 35.12 15.93
CA HIS A 23 -3.56 36.36 16.53
C HIS A 23 -3.81 37.42 15.46
N ASN A 24 -5.01 38.01 15.43
CA ASN A 24 -5.31 39.18 14.62
C ASN A 24 -5.44 40.41 15.52
N LEU A 25 -4.66 41.45 15.25
CA LEU A 25 -4.73 42.75 15.91
C LEU A 25 -5.15 43.79 14.87
N ILE A 26 -6.35 44.35 15.02
CA ILE A 26 -6.88 45.40 14.15
C ILE A 26 -6.68 46.74 14.85
N TRP A 27 -5.72 47.54 14.37
CA TRP A 27 -5.39 48.86 14.92
C TRP A 27 -6.02 49.95 14.03
N THR A 28 -6.94 50.75 14.59
CA THR A 28 -7.61 51.84 13.87
C THR A 28 -7.27 53.19 14.47
N PHE A 29 -6.79 54.12 13.65
CA PHE A 29 -6.54 55.51 14.00
C PHE A 29 -7.61 56.41 13.35
N PRO A 30 -8.54 57.00 14.11
CA PRO A 30 -9.49 57.98 13.57
C PRO A 30 -8.78 59.28 13.17
N ASN A 31 -9.31 59.98 12.17
CA ASN A 31 -8.83 61.30 11.71
C ASN A 31 -7.32 61.34 11.39
N PHE A 32 -6.76 60.28 10.80
CA PHE A 32 -5.31 60.09 10.67
C PHE A 32 -4.57 61.21 9.91
N ILE A 33 -5.26 61.92 9.01
CA ILE A 33 -4.73 63.11 8.33
C ILE A 33 -4.30 64.19 9.35
N SER A 34 -5.11 64.44 10.38
CA SER A 34 -4.77 65.40 11.44
C SER A 34 -3.57 64.96 12.29
N ILE A 35 -3.32 63.64 12.41
CA ILE A 35 -2.13 63.07 13.05
C ILE A 35 -0.89 63.28 12.16
N LEU A 36 -1.02 63.08 10.84
CA LEU A 36 0.07 63.31 9.87
C LEU A 36 0.51 64.77 9.80
N GLU A 37 -0.39 65.72 10.07
CA GLU A 37 -0.10 67.17 10.10
C GLU A 37 0.41 67.67 11.46
N SER A 38 0.09 66.96 12.55
CA SER A 38 0.50 67.32 13.90
C SER A 38 2.00 67.14 14.13
N LYS A 39 2.66 68.20 14.62
CA LYS A 39 4.08 68.18 15.00
C LYS A 39 4.34 67.73 16.44
N THR A 40 3.28 67.48 17.23
CA THR A 40 3.39 67.16 18.67
C THR A 40 3.37 65.65 18.95
N ALA A 41 2.66 64.86 18.14
CA ALA A 41 2.59 63.41 18.30
C ALA A 41 3.63 62.72 17.40
N ARG A 42 4.65 62.12 18.02
CA ARG A 42 5.73 61.40 17.29
C ARG A 42 5.74 59.90 17.50
N GLU A 43 5.19 59.41 18.60
CA GLU A 43 5.07 57.98 18.88
C GLU A 43 3.65 57.67 19.41
N PHE A 44 3.05 56.60 18.92
CA PHE A 44 1.84 56.00 19.45
C PHE A 44 2.15 54.56 19.84
N ARG A 45 1.83 54.17 21.07
CA ARG A 45 2.16 52.85 21.63
C ARG A 45 0.99 52.30 22.43
N THR A 46 0.71 51.01 22.28
CA THR A 46 -0.26 50.29 23.13
C THR A 46 0.33 50.07 24.53
N HIS A 47 -0.45 50.37 25.58
CA HIS A 47 -0.07 50.05 26.96
C HIS A 47 -0.19 48.54 27.25
N SER A 48 0.50 48.06 28.28
CA SER A 48 0.35 46.70 28.83
C SER A 48 -1.01 46.48 29.51
N ASP A 49 -1.55 47.52 30.12
CA ASP A 49 -2.60 47.40 31.14
C ASP A 49 -3.99 47.67 30.53
N ALA A 50 -4.38 46.82 29.58
CA ALA A 50 -5.70 46.84 28.95
C ALA A 50 -6.63 45.77 29.54
N VAL A 51 -6.88 45.84 30.86
CA VAL A 51 -7.81 44.93 31.56
C VAL A 51 -9.13 45.65 31.81
N ILE A 52 -10.15 45.25 31.04
CA ILE A 52 -11.61 45.15 31.32
C ILE A 52 -12.29 45.06 29.95
N GLY A 53 -12.84 43.88 29.60
CA GLY A 53 -13.46 43.63 28.28
C GLY A 53 -12.69 42.66 27.37
N ASP A 54 -12.49 41.42 27.84
CA ASP A 54 -12.36 40.18 27.06
C ASP A 54 -11.74 40.22 25.63
N SER A 55 -10.45 40.60 25.51
CA SER A 55 -9.52 40.11 24.47
C SER A 55 -8.11 40.67 24.69
N GLY A 56 -7.38 40.18 25.69
CA GLY A 56 -6.06 40.70 26.05
C GLY A 56 -4.94 40.22 25.12
N SER A 57 -4.57 40.99 24.09
CA SER A 57 -3.41 40.66 23.25
C SER A 57 -2.12 40.74 24.05
N LYS A 58 -1.40 39.61 24.17
CA LYS A 58 -0.04 39.56 24.75
C LYS A 58 0.95 40.51 24.04
N PHE A 59 0.75 40.76 22.75
CA PHE A 59 1.61 41.61 21.92
C PHE A 59 1.32 43.10 22.11
N GLN A 60 2.38 43.92 22.12
CA GLN A 60 2.28 45.39 22.06
C GLN A 60 2.62 45.90 20.66
N LEU A 61 1.95 46.96 20.22
CA LEU A 61 2.22 47.68 18.96
C LEU A 61 2.77 49.09 19.23
N LYS A 62 3.61 49.56 18.32
CA LYS A 62 4.14 50.94 18.30
C LYS A 62 4.21 51.47 16.87
N MET A 63 3.86 52.74 16.69
CA MET A 63 3.96 53.49 15.45
C MET A 63 4.79 54.75 15.73
N LEU A 64 5.86 54.96 14.97
CA LEU A 64 6.82 56.05 15.15
C LEU A 64 6.86 56.91 13.88
N PHE A 65 6.66 58.22 14.02
CA PHE A 65 6.73 59.18 12.93
C PHE A 65 8.14 59.77 12.85
N VAL A 66 8.76 59.64 11.68
CA VAL A 66 10.18 59.91 11.44
C VAL A 66 10.33 60.95 10.33
N GLY A 67 11.36 61.81 10.44
CA GLY A 67 11.58 62.96 9.58
C GLY A 67 11.07 64.28 10.18
N ARG A 68 11.29 65.40 9.48
CA ARG A 68 10.86 66.74 9.96
C ARG A 68 9.39 67.05 9.70
N ASN A 69 8.76 66.40 8.71
CA ASN A 69 7.37 66.62 8.32
C ASN A 69 6.49 65.36 8.50
N ASN A 70 6.96 64.39 9.32
CA ASN A 70 6.33 63.07 9.52
C ASN A 70 6.22 62.26 8.21
N ASP A 71 7.25 62.31 7.37
CA ASP A 71 7.26 61.75 6.00
C ASP A 71 7.36 60.21 5.97
N LEU A 72 7.94 59.64 7.03
CA LEU A 72 8.12 58.20 7.24
C LEU A 72 7.39 57.75 8.51
N ILE A 73 6.82 56.55 8.48
CA ILE A 73 6.00 55.99 9.57
C ILE A 73 6.44 54.56 9.81
N GLU A 74 7.22 54.32 10.87
CA GLU A 74 7.75 53.02 11.21
C GLU A 74 6.82 52.28 12.18
N ILE A 75 6.45 51.05 11.83
CA ILE A 75 5.58 50.19 12.62
C ILE A 75 6.44 49.09 13.27
N TYR A 76 6.19 48.87 14.56
CA TYR A 76 6.87 47.87 15.38
C TYR A 76 5.85 47.04 16.18
N PHE A 77 6.22 45.79 16.48
CA PHE A 77 5.53 44.96 17.48
C PHE A 77 6.51 44.45 18.54
N LEU A 78 6.01 44.01 19.68
CA LEU A 78 6.79 43.41 20.77
C LEU A 78 6.03 42.20 21.33
N SER A 79 6.74 41.08 21.48
CA SER A 79 6.25 39.88 22.16
C SER A 79 6.78 39.83 23.60
N PRO A 80 5.98 39.47 24.62
CA PRO A 80 6.44 39.35 26.00
C PRO A 80 7.21 38.03 26.25
N SER A 81 6.95 37.01 25.43
CA SER A 81 7.65 35.71 25.41
C SER A 81 8.52 35.58 24.16
N SER A 82 9.51 34.69 24.20
CA SER A 82 10.26 34.32 23.00
C SER A 82 9.39 33.40 22.14
N VAL A 83 9.24 33.68 20.85
CA VAL A 83 8.27 33.01 19.97
C VAL A 83 8.82 32.85 18.56
N PHE A 84 8.54 31.73 17.91
CA PHE A 84 8.78 31.55 16.47
C PHE A 84 7.50 31.95 15.74
N LEU A 85 7.51 33.04 14.99
CA LEU A 85 6.28 33.53 14.33
C LEU A 85 6.49 34.10 12.94
N LYS A 86 5.46 33.95 12.11
CA LYS A 86 5.27 34.66 10.84
C LYS A 86 4.37 35.87 11.11
N SER A 87 4.68 37.02 10.51
CA SER A 87 3.92 38.27 10.70
C SER A 87 3.50 38.90 9.38
N VAL A 88 2.20 39.10 9.20
CA VAL A 88 1.59 39.70 8.02
C VAL A 88 0.91 41.02 8.40
N LEU A 89 1.23 42.11 7.71
CA LEU A 89 0.60 43.41 7.91
C LEU A 89 -0.22 43.79 6.68
N ASN A 90 -1.50 44.06 6.87
CA ASN A 90 -2.44 44.50 5.84
C ASN A 90 -3.02 45.87 6.18
N SER A 91 -3.35 46.69 5.17
CA SER A 91 -4.24 47.85 5.33
C SER A 91 -5.66 47.50 4.88
N CYS A 92 -6.67 48.08 5.52
CA CYS A 92 -8.08 47.99 5.09
C CYS A 92 -8.46 49.23 4.28
N LEU A 93 -9.03 49.05 3.09
CA LEU A 93 -9.31 50.12 2.14
C LEU A 93 -10.80 50.51 2.10
N LYS A 94 -11.12 51.60 1.37
CA LYS A 94 -12.45 52.23 1.31
C LYS A 94 -13.59 51.28 0.88
N HIS A 95 -13.28 50.16 0.23
CA HIS A 95 -14.24 49.14 -0.25
C HIS A 95 -14.16 47.80 0.51
N PHE A 96 -13.69 47.79 1.77
CA PHE A 96 -13.42 46.59 2.59
C PHE A 96 -12.31 45.65 2.08
N GLU A 97 -11.77 45.88 0.89
CA GLU A 97 -10.56 45.24 0.37
C GLU A 97 -9.40 45.34 1.38
N GLN A 98 -8.65 44.25 1.54
CA GLN A 98 -7.42 44.22 2.33
C GLN A 98 -6.22 44.16 1.41
N ARG A 99 -5.27 45.08 1.59
CA ARG A 99 -4.01 45.09 0.83
C ARG A 99 -2.84 44.77 1.76
N THR A 100 -2.12 43.70 1.44
CA THR A 100 -0.88 43.33 2.11
C THR A 100 0.18 44.39 1.91
N ILE A 101 0.77 44.86 3.01
CA ILE A 101 1.89 45.82 3.06
C ILE A 101 3.21 45.04 3.11
N ILE A 102 3.30 44.07 4.03
CA ILE A 102 4.47 43.21 4.17
C ILE A 102 4.08 41.84 4.71
N ILE A 103 4.82 40.83 4.27
CA ILE A 103 4.89 39.51 4.91
C ILE A 103 6.32 39.36 5.40
N LYS A 104 6.51 39.01 6.67
CA LYS A 104 7.76 38.43 7.15
C LYS A 104 7.48 36.98 7.50
N GLU A 105 8.21 36.09 6.84
CA GLU A 105 8.17 34.65 7.11
C GLU A 105 8.65 34.31 8.52
N TYR A 106 8.51 33.05 8.92
CA TYR A 106 8.77 32.61 10.28
C TYR A 106 10.18 32.97 10.78
N GLN A 107 10.24 33.72 11.87
CA GLN A 107 11.46 34.25 12.48
C GLN A 107 11.41 34.05 14.00
N THR A 108 12.57 33.80 14.62
CA THR A 108 12.68 33.71 16.09
C THR A 108 12.68 35.11 16.71
N ILE A 109 11.57 35.49 17.33
CA ILE A 109 11.42 36.76 18.03
C ILE A 109 11.84 36.62 19.49
N GLN A 110 12.81 37.43 19.90
CA GLN A 110 13.26 37.52 21.29
C GLN A 110 12.21 38.21 22.18
N ALA A 111 12.01 37.66 23.38
CA ALA A 111 11.14 38.23 24.41
C ALA A 111 11.49 39.70 24.73
N ASN A 112 10.45 40.53 24.91
CA ASN A 112 10.51 41.93 25.34
C ASN A 112 11.37 42.87 24.48
N LYS A 113 11.70 42.45 23.24
CA LYS A 113 12.45 43.25 22.27
C LYS A 113 11.52 43.76 21.17
N TRP A 114 11.57 45.07 20.91
CA TRP A 114 10.83 45.69 19.80
C TRP A 114 11.34 45.20 18.45
N GLN A 115 10.44 44.66 17.65
CA GLN A 115 10.70 44.15 16.30
C GLN A 115 10.15 45.15 15.28
N TYR A 116 11.01 45.59 14.37
CA TYR A 116 10.60 46.40 13.22
C TYR A 116 9.74 45.55 12.27
N LEU A 117 8.59 46.07 11.83
CA LEU A 117 7.65 45.39 10.95
C LEU A 117 7.69 45.98 9.53
N ALA A 118 7.39 47.26 9.40
CA ALA A 118 7.28 47.96 8.12
C ALA A 118 7.51 49.48 8.27
N THR A 119 7.85 50.15 7.17
CA THR A 119 7.81 51.61 7.05
C THR A 119 6.80 51.99 5.98
N LEU A 120 5.90 52.91 6.31
CA LEU A 120 4.97 53.53 5.36
C LEU A 120 5.43 54.95 5.02
N TYR A 121 5.21 55.39 3.79
CA TYR A 121 5.47 56.77 3.38
C TYR A 121 4.18 57.59 3.44
N LYS A 122 4.26 58.81 4.00
CA LYS A 122 3.12 59.72 4.13
C LYS A 122 2.37 59.97 2.81
N ARG A 123 3.11 60.13 1.71
CA ARG A 123 2.58 60.33 0.34
C ARG A 123 1.75 59.15 -0.18
N ASP A 124 2.04 57.92 0.29
CA ASP A 124 1.38 56.70 -0.18
C ASP A 124 0.04 56.51 0.55
N ILE A 125 -0.09 57.08 1.77
CA ILE A 125 -1.31 57.05 2.59
C ILE A 125 -2.26 58.19 2.22
N ALA A 126 -1.75 59.42 2.19
CA ALA A 126 -2.50 60.63 1.88
C ALA A 126 -1.88 61.29 0.64
N SER A 127 -2.57 61.15 -0.50
CA SER A 127 -2.10 61.69 -1.78
C SER A 127 -2.79 63.02 -2.09
N ILE A 128 -1.99 64.04 -2.40
CA ILE A 128 -2.46 65.40 -2.73
C ILE A 128 -3.35 65.39 -4.00
N GLU A 129 -3.25 64.35 -4.84
CA GLU A 129 -4.03 64.18 -6.07
C GLU A 129 -5.32 63.33 -5.88
N GLY A 130 -5.81 63.18 -4.65
CA GLY A 130 -7.15 62.62 -4.37
C GLY A 130 -7.27 61.11 -4.47
N ARG A 131 -6.15 60.37 -4.48
CA ARG A 131 -6.13 58.89 -4.39
C ARG A 131 -5.45 58.43 -3.10
N ASP A 132 -6.15 58.56 -1.97
CA ASP A 132 -5.71 57.98 -0.68
C ASP A 132 -5.69 56.46 -0.80
N LEU A 133 -4.51 55.86 -0.87
CA LEU A 133 -4.35 54.44 -1.21
C LEU A 133 -4.47 53.51 0.00
N PHE A 134 -4.52 54.07 1.22
CA PHE A 134 -4.55 53.32 2.48
C PHE A 134 -5.52 53.87 3.55
N LEU A 135 -6.21 54.99 3.30
CA LEU A 135 -7.22 55.53 4.22
C LEU A 135 -8.62 55.00 3.91
N LEU A 136 -9.45 54.86 4.94
CA LEU A 136 -10.88 54.59 4.84
C LEU A 136 -11.65 55.85 4.39
N GLY A 137 -12.94 55.69 4.05
CA GLY A 137 -13.78 56.78 3.51
C GLY A 137 -14.04 57.95 4.48
N ASP A 138 -13.80 57.73 5.77
CA ASP A 138 -13.89 58.68 6.88
C ASP A 138 -12.55 59.37 7.21
N GLY A 139 -11.46 59.04 6.49
CA GLY A 139 -10.11 59.52 6.79
C GLY A 139 -9.40 58.77 7.93
N SER A 140 -9.96 57.65 8.40
CA SER A 140 -9.29 56.76 9.37
C SER A 140 -8.25 55.86 8.68
N LEU A 141 -7.12 55.59 9.34
CA LEU A 141 -6.20 54.52 8.95
C LEU A 141 -6.55 53.25 9.73
N ARG A 142 -6.71 52.10 9.05
CA ARG A 142 -6.92 50.80 9.70
C ARG A 142 -5.92 49.77 9.20
N LEU A 143 -5.13 49.24 10.13
CA LEU A 143 -4.13 48.21 9.91
C LEU A 143 -4.57 46.90 10.58
N LYS A 144 -4.48 45.78 9.87
CA LYS A 144 -4.63 44.43 10.41
C LYS A 144 -3.23 43.79 10.46
N LEU A 145 -2.75 43.49 11.67
CA LEU A 145 -1.58 42.64 11.87
C LEU A 145 -2.05 41.22 12.22
N GLU A 146 -1.60 40.23 11.46
CA GLU A 146 -1.85 38.81 11.70
C GLU A 146 -0.51 38.14 12.06
N LEU A 147 -0.45 37.54 13.27
CA LEU A 147 0.73 36.89 13.82
C LEU A 147 0.43 35.40 13.98
N LEU A 148 1.16 34.55 13.24
CA LEU A 148 1.05 33.11 13.29
C LEU A 148 2.21 32.58 14.15
N VAL A 149 1.92 32.27 15.41
CA VAL A 149 2.89 31.78 16.40
C VAL A 149 2.91 30.26 16.38
N SER A 150 4.08 29.67 16.15
CA SER A 150 4.28 28.22 16.25
C SER A 150 5.08 27.86 17.50
N ASN A 151 4.78 26.70 18.08
CA ASN A 151 5.55 26.11 19.18
C ASN A 151 6.87 25.48 18.72
N ASP A 152 7.06 25.27 17.41
CA ASP A 152 8.33 24.80 16.82
C ASP A 152 9.42 25.88 16.94
N VAL A 153 10.21 25.85 18.02
CA VAL A 153 11.37 26.75 18.18
C VAL A 153 12.51 26.29 17.28
N ARG A 154 12.43 26.61 15.98
CA ARG A 154 13.55 26.47 15.04
C ARG A 154 14.63 27.50 15.36
N VAL A 155 15.56 27.11 16.24
CA VAL A 155 16.67 27.96 16.69
C VAL A 155 17.54 28.34 15.50
N ASP A 156 17.49 29.63 15.14
CA ASP A 156 18.09 30.17 13.92
C ASP A 156 19.62 30.33 14.04
N ARG A 157 20.33 29.23 13.77
CA ARG A 157 21.74 29.00 14.11
C ARG A 157 22.72 29.60 13.09
N HIS A 158 22.70 30.92 12.94
CA HIS A 158 23.53 31.71 12.00
C HIS A 158 25.06 31.45 12.05
N ASN A 159 25.60 30.89 13.15
CA ASN A 159 27.04 30.68 13.35
C ASN A 159 27.47 29.19 13.33
N ILE A 160 26.64 28.27 12.86
CA ILE A 160 27.01 26.84 12.74
C ILE A 160 27.26 26.51 11.26
N PRO A 161 28.39 25.87 10.90
CA PRO A 161 28.61 25.37 9.54
C PRO A 161 27.48 24.45 9.06
N ALA A 162 27.22 24.43 7.76
CA ALA A 162 26.26 23.50 7.15
C ALA A 162 26.68 22.04 7.40
N ALA A 163 25.70 21.12 7.46
CA ALA A 163 25.97 19.71 7.67
C ALA A 163 26.66 19.09 6.45
N GLN A 164 27.95 18.76 6.57
CA GLN A 164 28.80 18.37 5.43
C GLN A 164 28.64 16.91 4.99
N LEU A 165 28.01 16.05 5.80
CA LEU A 165 27.90 14.59 5.59
C LEU A 165 27.49 14.18 4.17
N SER A 166 26.50 14.88 3.59
CA SER A 166 26.02 14.65 2.22
C SER A 166 27.10 14.93 1.16
N ASP A 167 27.89 15.97 1.37
CA ASP A 167 28.97 16.36 0.46
C ASP A 167 30.24 15.50 0.70
N ASP A 168 30.51 15.10 1.94
CA ASP A 168 31.60 14.17 2.28
C ASP A 168 31.41 12.78 1.64
N PHE A 169 30.18 12.25 1.66
CA PHE A 169 29.84 11.02 0.92
C PHE A 169 29.82 11.24 -0.59
N GLY A 170 29.39 12.40 -1.09
CA GLY A 170 29.54 12.77 -2.51
C GLY A 170 31.01 12.77 -2.97
N ASN A 171 31.93 13.25 -2.13
CA ASN A 171 33.37 13.19 -2.37
C ASN A 171 33.92 11.76 -2.33
N LEU A 172 33.36 10.88 -1.49
CA LEU A 172 33.73 9.46 -1.46
C LEU A 172 33.40 8.76 -2.80
N LEU A 173 32.25 9.06 -3.40
CA LEU A 173 31.85 8.57 -4.73
C LEU A 173 32.77 9.09 -5.84
N THR A 174 33.06 10.40 -5.89
CA THR A 174 33.87 10.98 -6.99
C THR A 174 35.35 10.59 -6.92
N VAL A 175 35.89 10.39 -5.71
CA VAL A 175 37.29 9.96 -5.52
C VAL A 175 37.45 8.44 -5.65
N GLY A 176 36.42 7.65 -5.26
CA GLY A 176 36.47 6.19 -5.26
C GLY A 176 37.64 5.63 -4.43
N ARG A 177 37.86 6.15 -3.22
CA ARG A 177 38.84 5.60 -2.27
C ARG A 177 38.13 4.61 -1.37
N TYR A 178 38.72 3.44 -1.15
CA TYR A 178 38.14 2.33 -0.39
C TYR A 178 36.91 1.66 -1.04
N SER A 179 36.70 1.89 -2.34
CA SER A 179 35.70 1.19 -3.15
C SER A 179 35.98 -0.31 -3.19
N ASP A 180 35.01 -1.12 -2.78
CA ASP A 180 35.07 -2.58 -2.67
C ASP A 180 34.18 -3.29 -3.72
N ILE A 181 33.52 -2.54 -4.60
CA ILE A 181 32.75 -3.06 -5.73
C ILE A 181 32.70 -2.06 -6.90
N THR A 182 32.49 -2.55 -8.13
CA THR A 182 32.23 -1.74 -9.32
C THR A 182 30.80 -1.97 -9.82
N MET A 183 30.07 -0.91 -10.14
CA MET A 183 28.84 -0.99 -10.95
C MET A 183 29.16 -0.60 -12.39
N LYS A 184 28.57 -1.29 -13.37
CA LYS A 184 28.87 -1.10 -14.80
C LYS A 184 27.58 -0.88 -15.57
N SER A 185 27.51 0.22 -16.32
CA SER A 185 26.33 0.58 -17.13
C SER A 185 26.15 -0.33 -18.34
N VAL A 186 24.98 -0.25 -18.98
CA VAL A 186 24.69 -0.96 -20.24
C VAL A 186 25.62 -0.52 -21.40
N GLU A 187 26.23 0.66 -21.28
CA GLU A 187 27.22 1.20 -22.22
C GLU A 187 28.66 0.77 -21.88
N GLY A 188 28.87 0.15 -20.71
CA GLY A 188 30.17 -0.32 -20.23
C GLY A 188 31.00 0.70 -19.44
N GLU A 189 30.44 1.85 -19.02
CA GLU A 189 31.13 2.75 -18.09
C GLU A 189 31.15 2.15 -16.68
N GLU A 190 32.33 2.14 -16.06
CA GLU A 190 32.58 1.54 -14.74
C GLU A 190 32.62 2.59 -13.61
N PHE A 191 31.79 2.36 -12.58
CA PHE A 191 31.60 3.22 -11.42
C PHE A 191 32.09 2.50 -10.16
N ARG A 192 33.23 2.96 -9.61
CA ARG A 192 33.82 2.39 -8.39
C ARG A 192 33.07 2.89 -7.16
N VAL A 193 32.47 1.98 -6.39
CA VAL A 193 31.51 2.27 -5.32
C VAL A 193 31.72 1.37 -4.10
N HIS A 194 30.86 1.51 -3.09
CA HIS A 194 31.06 0.97 -1.74
C HIS A 194 29.84 0.14 -1.33
N LYS A 195 29.99 -1.18 -1.13
CA LYS A 195 28.90 -2.13 -0.83
C LYS A 195 28.03 -1.65 0.33
N LEU A 196 28.66 -1.22 1.43
CA LEU A 196 27.99 -0.72 2.62
C LEU A 196 27.07 0.49 2.33
N VAL A 197 27.49 1.41 1.47
CA VAL A 197 26.70 2.62 1.15
C VAL A 197 25.52 2.29 0.26
N LEU A 198 25.71 1.38 -0.70
CA LEU A 198 24.63 0.88 -1.56
C LEU A 198 23.60 0.09 -0.74
N ALA A 199 24.06 -0.85 0.09
CA ALA A 199 23.25 -1.74 0.92
C ALA A 199 22.37 -0.99 1.95
N ILE A 200 22.88 0.07 2.57
CA ILE A 200 22.11 0.91 3.52
C ILE A 200 21.02 1.73 2.82
N ARG A 201 21.11 1.92 1.49
CA ARG A 201 20.29 2.89 0.73
C ARG A 201 19.34 2.26 -0.28
N SER A 202 19.53 0.99 -0.63
CA SER A 202 18.65 0.21 -1.51
C SER A 202 18.66 -1.25 -1.09
N GLU A 203 17.50 -1.78 -0.70
CA GLU A 203 17.34 -3.20 -0.37
C GLU A 203 17.65 -4.11 -1.58
N VAL A 204 17.41 -3.62 -2.80
CA VAL A 204 17.77 -4.33 -4.04
C VAL A 204 19.29 -4.46 -4.17
N LEU A 205 20.05 -3.39 -3.91
CA LEU A 205 21.52 -3.47 -3.93
C LEU A 205 22.08 -4.23 -2.72
N LYS A 206 21.41 -4.19 -1.56
CA LYS A 206 21.73 -5.03 -0.39
C LYS A 206 21.72 -6.52 -0.78
N ALA A 207 20.64 -6.96 -1.44
CA ALA A 207 20.46 -8.33 -1.90
C ALA A 207 21.48 -8.79 -2.98
N HIS A 208 22.20 -7.88 -3.64
CA HIS A 208 23.31 -8.27 -4.54
C HIS A 208 24.57 -8.72 -3.77
N PHE A 209 24.72 -8.36 -2.50
CA PHE A 209 25.90 -8.68 -1.67
C PHE A 209 25.64 -9.74 -0.60
N GLU A 210 24.37 -10.07 -0.39
CA GLU A 210 23.93 -11.15 0.49
C GLU A 210 23.92 -12.46 -0.31
N HIS A 211 24.45 -13.54 0.28
CA HIS A 211 24.72 -14.83 -0.35
C HIS A 211 25.84 -14.83 -1.43
N ASN A 212 26.17 -16.03 -1.92
CA ASN A 212 27.23 -16.28 -2.92
C ASN A 212 26.75 -15.96 -4.36
N THR A 213 26.26 -14.74 -4.59
CA THR A 213 25.93 -14.23 -5.91
C THR A 213 27.18 -14.12 -6.80
N THR A 214 27.00 -14.11 -8.12
CA THR A 214 28.07 -13.81 -9.08
C THR A 214 28.73 -12.46 -8.78
N GLU A 215 27.96 -11.51 -8.30
CA GLU A 215 28.30 -10.13 -7.99
C GLU A 215 29.07 -10.01 -6.67
N SER A 216 28.75 -10.83 -5.65
CA SER A 216 29.51 -10.88 -4.40
C SER A 216 30.90 -11.51 -4.59
N ILE A 217 31.01 -12.47 -5.51
CA ILE A 217 32.26 -13.15 -5.88
C ILE A 217 33.14 -12.30 -6.83
N THR A 218 32.57 -11.76 -7.91
CA THR A 218 33.32 -10.97 -8.91
C THR A 218 33.60 -9.54 -8.48
N ASN A 219 32.78 -9.00 -7.56
CA ASN A 219 32.76 -7.59 -7.17
C ASN A 219 32.41 -6.64 -8.33
N ILE A 220 31.59 -7.12 -9.27
CA ILE A 220 31.02 -6.33 -10.38
C ILE A 220 29.50 -6.52 -10.36
N ILE A 221 28.73 -5.44 -10.48
CA ILE A 221 27.30 -5.47 -10.83
C ILE A 221 27.16 -4.90 -12.25
N GLU A 222 26.58 -5.65 -13.18
CA GLU A 222 26.14 -5.11 -14.47
C GLU A 222 24.68 -4.65 -14.37
N THR A 223 24.36 -3.46 -14.86
CA THR A 223 23.02 -2.85 -14.72
C THR A 223 22.48 -2.37 -16.06
N PRO A 224 21.16 -2.54 -16.33
CA PRO A 224 20.54 -2.15 -17.60
C PRO A 224 20.45 -0.61 -17.80
N LEU A 225 20.90 0.19 -16.84
CA LEU A 225 20.86 1.65 -16.93
C LEU A 225 21.97 2.21 -17.85
N GLU A 226 21.60 3.25 -18.58
CA GLU A 226 22.52 4.20 -19.22
C GLU A 226 23.45 4.85 -18.18
N SER A 227 24.68 5.20 -18.57
CA SER A 227 25.69 5.77 -17.65
C SER A 227 25.27 7.12 -17.08
N GLU A 228 24.46 7.88 -17.82
CA GLU A 228 23.85 9.14 -17.39
C GLU A 228 22.90 8.93 -16.20
N VAL A 229 22.01 7.94 -16.30
CA VAL A 229 21.00 7.62 -15.27
C VAL A 229 21.67 6.95 -14.07
N LEU A 230 22.62 6.03 -14.29
CA LEU A 230 23.36 5.36 -13.23
C LEU A 230 24.16 6.35 -12.36
N ARG A 231 24.79 7.37 -12.97
CA ARG A 231 25.53 8.42 -12.25
C ARG A 231 24.62 9.22 -11.31
N GLU A 232 23.40 9.50 -11.73
CA GLU A 232 22.41 10.24 -10.94
C GLU A 232 21.83 9.38 -9.79
N ILE A 233 21.55 8.10 -10.06
CA ILE A 233 21.16 7.10 -9.04
C ILE A 233 22.24 6.98 -7.96
N LEU A 234 23.51 6.87 -8.34
CA LEU A 234 24.64 6.84 -7.41
C LEU A 234 24.77 8.16 -6.65
N THR A 235 24.60 9.31 -7.31
CA THR A 235 24.59 10.62 -6.65
C THR A 235 23.50 10.71 -5.59
N PHE A 236 22.29 10.20 -5.87
CA PHE A 236 21.20 10.15 -4.90
C PHE A 236 21.49 9.18 -3.74
N ILE A 237 22.06 8.01 -4.01
CA ILE A 237 22.41 7.03 -2.98
C ILE A 237 23.39 7.64 -1.96
N TYR A 238 24.45 8.32 -2.42
CA TYR A 238 25.49 8.87 -1.54
C TYR A 238 25.10 10.20 -0.87
N THR A 239 24.34 11.06 -1.57
CA THR A 239 24.12 12.46 -1.14
C THR A 239 22.69 12.79 -0.72
N ASP A 240 21.71 11.93 -1.05
CA ASP A 240 20.26 12.19 -0.96
C ASP A 240 19.77 13.39 -1.82
N LYS A 241 20.58 13.80 -2.80
CA LYS A 241 20.29 14.84 -3.80
C LYS A 241 20.20 14.20 -5.20
N ALA A 242 19.30 14.68 -6.04
CA ALA A 242 19.24 14.36 -7.47
C ALA A 242 19.16 15.68 -8.28
N PRO A 243 20.30 16.35 -8.55
CA PRO A 243 20.36 17.62 -9.28
C PRO A 243 19.62 17.64 -10.62
N ARG A 244 19.41 16.48 -11.26
CA ARG A 244 18.82 16.35 -12.60
C ARG A 244 17.44 15.70 -12.62
N VAL A 245 16.78 15.64 -11.47
CA VAL A 245 15.41 15.09 -11.38
C VAL A 245 14.41 15.85 -12.26
N ASP A 246 14.57 17.17 -12.42
CA ASP A 246 13.71 17.95 -13.32
C ASP A 246 14.04 17.77 -14.81
N ASP A 247 15.24 17.28 -15.18
CA ASP A 247 15.66 17.04 -16.58
C ASP A 247 15.02 15.76 -17.14
N ILE A 248 15.31 14.62 -16.48
CA ILE A 248 15.04 13.24 -16.93
C ILE A 248 14.21 12.43 -15.91
N PRO A 249 13.09 12.96 -15.39
CA PRO A 249 12.33 12.32 -14.31
C PRO A 249 11.69 10.99 -14.73
N ASP A 250 11.46 10.77 -16.02
CA ASP A 250 10.92 9.54 -16.60
C ASP A 250 11.91 8.39 -16.47
N LYS A 251 13.17 8.57 -16.91
CA LYS A 251 14.23 7.58 -16.74
C LYS A 251 14.57 7.36 -15.28
N LEU A 252 14.57 8.43 -14.48
CA LEU A 252 14.84 8.34 -13.05
C LEU A 252 13.71 7.69 -12.25
N LEU A 253 12.44 7.83 -12.66
CA LEU A 253 11.32 7.13 -12.03
C LEU A 253 11.48 5.61 -12.19
N ALA A 254 11.77 5.15 -13.41
CA ALA A 254 12.00 3.74 -13.70
C ALA A 254 13.19 3.16 -12.91
N ALA A 255 14.31 3.90 -12.87
CA ALA A 255 15.50 3.49 -12.12
C ALA A 255 15.31 3.54 -10.59
N ALA A 256 14.54 4.51 -10.08
CA ALA A 256 14.20 4.61 -8.66
C ALA A 256 13.25 3.51 -8.20
N ASP A 257 12.31 3.09 -9.06
CA ASP A 257 11.44 1.94 -8.80
C ASP A 257 12.24 0.63 -8.81
N TYR A 258 13.08 0.42 -9.83
CA TYR A 258 13.97 -0.75 -9.96
C TYR A 258 14.90 -0.94 -8.75
N TYR A 259 15.48 0.13 -8.21
CA TYR A 259 16.31 0.10 -7.01
C TYR A 259 15.56 0.38 -5.69
N GLN A 260 14.22 0.46 -5.71
CA GLN A 260 13.35 0.73 -4.57
C GLN A 260 13.68 2.01 -3.76
N LEU A 261 14.24 3.02 -4.44
CA LEU A 261 14.65 4.32 -3.89
C LEU A 261 13.43 5.23 -3.67
N SER A 262 12.58 4.91 -2.69
CA SER A 262 11.23 5.50 -2.53
C SER A 262 11.21 7.03 -2.50
N ARG A 263 12.21 7.68 -1.87
CA ARG A 263 12.30 9.14 -1.83
C ARG A 263 12.68 9.75 -3.19
N LEU A 264 13.54 9.11 -3.98
CA LEU A 264 13.82 9.54 -5.35
C LEU A 264 12.59 9.37 -6.24
N LYS A 265 11.88 8.24 -6.08
CA LYS A 265 10.61 7.98 -6.76
C LYS A 265 9.62 9.14 -6.55
N SER A 266 9.40 9.57 -5.30
CA SER A 266 8.54 10.71 -4.99
C SER A 266 9.02 12.06 -5.59
N LEU A 267 10.34 12.29 -5.68
CA LEU A 267 10.86 13.49 -6.36
C LEU A 267 10.60 13.45 -7.88
N CYS A 268 10.71 12.27 -8.50
CA CYS A 268 10.36 12.07 -9.90
C CYS A 268 8.85 12.25 -10.15
N GLU A 269 8.01 11.74 -9.23
CA GLU A 269 6.55 11.97 -9.26
C GLU A 269 6.21 13.47 -9.17
N GLU A 270 6.89 14.25 -8.31
CA GLU A 270 6.69 15.70 -8.21
C GLU A 270 7.17 16.45 -9.47
N ALA A 271 8.30 16.05 -10.05
CA ALA A 271 8.83 16.62 -11.30
C ALA A 271 7.93 16.32 -12.51
N LEU A 272 7.40 15.09 -12.63
CA LEU A 272 6.45 14.73 -13.68
C LEU A 272 5.12 15.47 -13.50
N HIS A 273 4.61 15.59 -12.27
CA HIS A 273 3.40 16.36 -11.99
C HIS A 273 3.53 17.83 -12.42
N LYS A 274 4.66 18.49 -12.14
CA LYS A 274 4.96 19.87 -12.60
C LYS A 274 5.04 20.01 -14.12
N ARG A 275 5.32 18.92 -14.84
CA ARG A 275 5.47 18.87 -16.31
C ARG A 275 4.20 18.37 -17.03
N LEU A 276 3.08 18.16 -16.32
CA LEU A 276 1.81 17.73 -16.91
C LEU A 276 1.22 18.75 -17.90
N THR A 277 0.82 18.26 -19.07
CA THR A 277 0.12 18.99 -20.13
C THR A 277 -1.00 18.13 -20.72
N VAL A 278 -1.92 18.75 -21.47
CA VAL A 278 -2.96 18.05 -22.25
C VAL A 278 -2.35 16.96 -23.15
N GLU A 279 -1.15 17.20 -23.69
CA GLU A 279 -0.51 16.31 -24.67
C GLU A 279 0.13 15.09 -23.99
N ASN A 280 0.81 15.26 -22.85
CA ASN A 280 1.56 14.19 -22.20
C ASN A 280 0.82 13.46 -21.05
N ALA A 281 -0.33 13.96 -20.59
CA ALA A 281 -1.03 13.39 -19.44
C ALA A 281 -1.35 11.89 -19.55
N LEU A 282 -1.60 11.36 -20.75
CA LEU A 282 -1.87 9.93 -20.96
C LEU A 282 -0.58 9.09 -20.90
N ASP A 283 0.53 9.62 -21.38
CA ASP A 283 1.83 8.94 -21.34
C ASP A 283 2.38 8.96 -19.91
N THR A 284 2.20 10.08 -19.20
CA THR A 284 2.50 10.20 -17.76
C THR A 284 1.64 9.27 -16.91
N LEU A 285 0.36 9.07 -17.24
CA LEU A 285 -0.51 8.12 -16.56
C LEU A 285 -0.09 6.65 -16.79
N GLN A 286 0.30 6.30 -18.02
CA GLN A 286 0.83 4.97 -18.35
C GLN A 286 2.16 4.69 -17.62
N LEU A 287 3.07 5.67 -17.61
CA LEU A 287 4.34 5.61 -16.87
C LEU A 287 4.10 5.45 -15.36
N ALA A 288 3.07 6.11 -14.82
CA ALA A 288 2.71 6.00 -13.41
C ALA A 288 2.13 4.64 -13.04
N ASP A 289 1.33 4.01 -13.90
CA ASP A 289 0.81 2.64 -13.69
C ASP A 289 1.95 1.61 -13.79
N LEU A 290 2.78 1.70 -14.84
CA LEU A 290 3.93 0.82 -15.11
C LEU A 290 4.90 0.75 -13.93
N HIS A 291 5.21 1.89 -13.31
CA HIS A 291 6.12 1.99 -12.17
C HIS A 291 5.39 2.11 -10.82
N SER A 292 4.10 1.73 -10.72
CA SER A 292 3.33 1.76 -9.47
C SER A 292 3.46 3.08 -8.68
N ALA A 293 3.49 4.21 -9.38
CA ALA A 293 3.71 5.56 -8.87
C ALA A 293 2.35 6.21 -8.54
N SER A 294 1.74 5.75 -7.44
CA SER A 294 0.33 5.99 -7.16
C SER A 294 -0.04 7.46 -6.93
N SER A 295 0.89 8.31 -6.47
CA SER A 295 0.60 9.74 -6.24
C SER A 295 0.59 10.52 -7.56
N LEU A 296 1.54 10.23 -8.45
CA LEU A 296 1.53 10.74 -9.82
C LEU A 296 0.28 10.25 -10.58
N GLY A 297 -0.06 8.97 -10.48
CA GLY A 297 -1.26 8.41 -11.12
C GLY A 297 -2.55 9.11 -10.69
N LEU A 298 -2.76 9.28 -9.38
CA LEU A 298 -3.94 9.97 -8.84
C LEU A 298 -4.00 11.45 -9.26
N SER A 299 -2.88 12.18 -9.14
CA SER A 299 -2.85 13.61 -9.50
C SER A 299 -2.97 13.85 -11.02
N THR A 300 -2.50 12.90 -11.84
CA THR A 300 -2.70 12.92 -13.31
C THR A 300 -4.18 12.65 -13.66
N LEU A 301 -4.86 11.73 -12.97
CA LEU A 301 -6.30 11.51 -13.14
C LEU A 301 -7.14 12.73 -12.72
N GLU A 302 -6.72 13.46 -11.69
CA GLU A 302 -7.34 14.73 -11.28
C GLU A 302 -7.14 15.83 -12.34
N PHE A 303 -5.92 15.98 -12.86
CA PHE A 303 -5.59 16.89 -13.97
C PHE A 303 -6.42 16.60 -15.24
N ILE A 304 -6.60 15.32 -15.59
CA ILE A 304 -7.45 14.89 -16.72
C ILE A 304 -8.93 15.28 -16.48
N LYS A 305 -9.43 15.08 -15.25
CA LYS A 305 -10.83 15.33 -14.86
C LYS A 305 -11.21 16.81 -14.89
N ASP A 306 -10.29 17.73 -14.59
CA ASP A 306 -10.57 19.16 -14.44
C ASP A 306 -10.74 19.90 -15.79
N GLY A 307 -11.77 19.51 -16.53
CA GLY A 307 -12.18 20.09 -17.82
C GLY A 307 -11.29 19.72 -19.01
N GLN A 308 -10.04 19.32 -18.76
CA GLN A 308 -9.05 19.02 -19.79
C GLN A 308 -9.37 17.77 -20.61
N ALA A 309 -10.12 16.79 -20.07
CA ALA A 309 -10.53 15.57 -20.76
C ALA A 309 -11.01 15.81 -22.20
N LYS A 310 -11.79 16.87 -22.47
CA LYS A 310 -12.26 17.19 -23.83
C LYS A 310 -11.13 17.52 -24.80
N LEU A 311 -10.10 18.24 -24.35
CA LEU A 311 -8.90 18.53 -25.16
C LEU A 311 -8.05 17.27 -25.32
N ILE A 312 -7.91 16.48 -24.25
CA ILE A 312 -7.19 15.20 -24.27
C ILE A 312 -7.79 14.24 -25.29
N THR A 313 -9.13 14.19 -25.47
CA THR A 313 -9.76 13.36 -26.53
C THR A 313 -9.38 13.73 -27.97
N THR A 314 -8.61 14.80 -28.19
CA THR A 314 -8.12 15.23 -29.51
C THR A 314 -6.62 15.02 -29.73
N THR A 315 -5.88 14.46 -28.75
CA THR A 315 -4.42 14.25 -28.86
C THR A 315 -4.07 12.91 -29.51
N GLU A 316 -2.84 12.83 -30.06
CA GLU A 316 -2.31 11.58 -30.61
C GLU A 316 -2.18 10.48 -29.53
N GLY A 317 -1.86 10.86 -28.28
CA GLY A 317 -1.88 9.94 -27.14
C GLY A 317 -3.24 9.29 -26.91
N TRP A 318 -4.34 10.06 -27.05
CA TRP A 318 -5.68 9.49 -26.97
C TRP A 318 -6.02 8.62 -28.17
N ALA A 319 -5.59 8.99 -29.38
CA ALA A 319 -5.75 8.14 -30.57
C ALA A 319 -4.98 6.81 -30.44
N LYS A 320 -3.80 6.80 -29.81
CA LYS A 320 -3.06 5.58 -29.46
C LYS A 320 -3.85 4.73 -28.46
N VAL A 321 -4.34 5.33 -27.37
CA VAL A 321 -5.18 4.64 -26.37
C VAL A 321 -6.51 4.12 -26.94
N GLN A 322 -7.09 4.79 -27.95
CA GLN A 322 -8.27 4.29 -28.66
C GLN A 322 -7.97 3.16 -29.66
N ASN A 323 -6.78 3.16 -30.27
CA ASN A 323 -6.30 2.05 -31.10
C ASN A 323 -5.86 0.84 -30.26
N ILE A 324 -5.61 1.00 -28.96
CA ILE A 324 -5.62 -0.12 -27.99
C ILE A 324 -7.09 -0.52 -27.75
N SER A 325 -7.64 -1.30 -28.69
CA SER A 325 -8.99 -1.85 -28.59
C SER A 325 -9.16 -2.65 -27.29
N TYR A 326 -9.93 -2.12 -26.34
CA TYR A 326 -10.29 -2.74 -25.05
C TYR A 326 -9.19 -3.64 -24.44
N ALA A 327 -8.00 -3.05 -24.28
CA ALA A 327 -6.74 -3.67 -23.84
C ALA A 327 -6.85 -5.12 -23.34
N ASP A 328 -6.60 -6.07 -24.25
CA ASP A 328 -6.64 -7.53 -24.07
C ASP A 328 -6.33 -7.97 -22.63
N VAL A 329 -7.38 -8.30 -21.87
CA VAL A 329 -7.26 -8.45 -20.41
C VAL A 329 -6.62 -9.80 -20.11
N MET A 330 -5.37 -9.76 -19.67
CA MET A 330 -4.64 -10.96 -19.27
C MET A 330 -4.99 -11.38 -17.84
N TYR A 331 -5.43 -12.63 -17.71
CA TYR A 331 -5.56 -13.35 -16.45
C TYR A 331 -4.43 -14.39 -16.42
N LYS A 332 -3.57 -14.37 -15.40
CA LYS A 332 -2.67 -15.49 -15.10
C LYS A 332 -3.48 -16.58 -14.40
N ILE A 333 -3.37 -17.83 -14.84
CA ILE A 333 -4.17 -18.95 -14.34
C ILE A 333 -3.28 -20.20 -14.19
N ALA A 334 -3.48 -20.93 -13.09
CA ALA A 334 -2.84 -22.21 -12.81
C ALA A 334 -3.76 -23.41 -13.09
N ASP A 335 -3.19 -24.61 -13.20
CA ASP A 335 -3.96 -25.86 -13.27
C ASP A 335 -4.89 -25.97 -12.04
N SER A 336 -6.14 -26.42 -12.25
CA SER A 336 -7.23 -26.50 -11.26
C SER A 336 -7.93 -25.21 -10.82
N ASP A 337 -7.55 -24.04 -11.36
CA ASP A 337 -8.23 -22.79 -11.05
C ASP A 337 -9.67 -22.73 -11.60
N VAL A 338 -10.52 -22.00 -10.88
CA VAL A 338 -11.87 -21.61 -11.31
C VAL A 338 -12.05 -20.13 -11.05
N ILE A 339 -12.18 -19.32 -12.10
CA ILE A 339 -12.22 -17.85 -12.00
C ILE A 339 -13.46 -17.26 -12.69
N GLN A 340 -13.91 -16.10 -12.21
CA GLN A 340 -14.91 -15.28 -12.88
C GLN A 340 -14.21 -14.17 -13.68
N ILE A 341 -14.49 -14.12 -14.98
CA ILE A 341 -14.08 -13.01 -15.84
C ILE A 341 -14.99 -11.81 -15.51
N HIS A 342 -14.37 -10.69 -15.13
CA HIS A 342 -15.08 -9.49 -14.63
C HIS A 342 -14.42 -8.18 -15.05
N LYS A 343 -13.10 -8.18 -15.28
CA LYS A 343 -12.39 -7.09 -15.98
C LYS A 343 -12.56 -7.26 -17.50
N GLY A 344 -12.77 -6.16 -18.22
CA GLY A 344 -12.93 -6.13 -19.68
C GLY A 344 -14.33 -6.43 -20.20
N GLN A 345 -15.18 -7.10 -19.41
CA GLN A 345 -16.55 -7.39 -19.81
C GLN A 345 -17.44 -6.15 -19.56
N SER A 346 -18.16 -5.69 -20.59
CA SER A 346 -19.22 -4.69 -20.46
C SER A 346 -20.42 -5.09 -21.30
N SER A 347 -21.58 -5.32 -20.66
CA SER A 347 -22.81 -5.63 -21.40
C SER A 347 -23.36 -4.43 -22.19
N VAL A 348 -22.92 -3.20 -21.89
CA VAL A 348 -23.21 -2.00 -22.69
C VAL A 348 -22.34 -1.97 -23.94
N PHE A 349 -21.01 -2.06 -23.80
CA PHE A 349 -20.08 -1.78 -24.90
C PHE A 349 -19.59 -3.00 -25.68
N CYS A 350 -19.51 -4.19 -25.08
CA CYS A 350 -19.11 -5.41 -25.79
C CYS A 350 -20.33 -6.05 -26.45
N GLU A 351 -20.21 -6.38 -27.74
CA GLU A 351 -21.20 -7.21 -28.47
C GLU A 351 -20.97 -8.69 -28.22
N LYS A 352 -19.69 -9.06 -28.17
CA LYS A 352 -19.17 -10.41 -28.09
C LYS A 352 -17.90 -10.38 -27.24
N HIS A 353 -17.63 -11.48 -26.56
CA HIS A 353 -16.48 -11.67 -25.69
C HIS A 353 -15.74 -12.94 -26.14
N SER A 354 -14.43 -12.83 -26.38
CA SER A 354 -13.59 -13.97 -26.78
C SER A 354 -12.51 -14.21 -25.72
N LEU A 355 -12.30 -15.47 -25.39
CA LEU A 355 -11.29 -15.95 -24.45
C LEU A 355 -10.27 -16.82 -25.20
N ARG A 356 -8.98 -16.61 -24.94
CA ARG A 356 -7.86 -17.32 -25.61
C ARG A 356 -6.81 -17.76 -24.60
N MET A 357 -6.28 -18.97 -24.74
CA MET A 357 -5.16 -19.47 -23.93
C MET A 357 -4.31 -20.46 -24.74
N ASN A 358 -3.04 -20.62 -24.37
CA ASN A 358 -2.13 -21.60 -24.95
C ASN A 358 -2.52 -23.05 -24.61
N THR A 359 -3.09 -23.28 -23.43
CA THR A 359 -3.59 -24.57 -22.93
C THR A 359 -5.12 -24.65 -23.04
N THR A 360 -5.67 -25.86 -22.99
CA THR A 360 -7.11 -26.08 -23.10
C THR A 360 -7.84 -25.79 -21.79
N PHE A 361 -8.94 -25.05 -21.85
CA PHE A 361 -9.80 -24.73 -20.72
C PHE A 361 -11.28 -25.02 -21.01
N ASN A 362 -12.07 -24.96 -19.94
CA ASN A 362 -13.53 -24.93 -19.97
C ASN A 362 -14.00 -23.51 -19.63
N ALA A 363 -15.08 -23.04 -20.26
CA ALA A 363 -15.70 -21.76 -19.95
C ALA A 363 -17.22 -21.82 -20.09
N PHE A 364 -17.95 -21.16 -19.18
CA PHE A 364 -19.39 -21.27 -19.02
C PHE A 364 -20.01 -19.88 -18.84
N GLN A 365 -21.04 -19.57 -19.62
CA GLN A 365 -21.81 -18.32 -19.52
C GLN A 365 -23.13 -18.56 -18.79
N MET A 366 -23.39 -17.79 -17.73
CA MET A 366 -24.59 -17.92 -16.90
C MET A 366 -25.04 -16.57 -16.31
N SER A 367 -26.35 -16.41 -16.06
CA SER A 367 -26.93 -15.23 -15.41
C SER A 367 -27.05 -15.42 -13.89
N GLY A 368 -26.79 -14.38 -13.12
CA GLY A 368 -26.85 -14.41 -11.65
C GLY A 368 -25.58 -14.96 -10.96
N VAL A 369 -25.68 -15.18 -9.64
CA VAL A 369 -24.59 -15.70 -8.81
C VAL A 369 -24.49 -17.22 -8.96
N PRO A 370 -23.30 -17.80 -9.19
CA PRO A 370 -23.16 -19.24 -9.41
C PRO A 370 -23.40 -20.04 -8.13
N GLU A 371 -24.35 -20.99 -8.17
CA GLU A 371 -24.63 -21.90 -7.06
C GLU A 371 -23.66 -23.08 -7.02
N LEU A 372 -23.31 -23.55 -5.82
CA LEU A 372 -22.47 -24.74 -5.65
C LEU A 372 -23.25 -26.03 -5.93
N SER A 373 -22.55 -27.00 -6.52
CA SER A 373 -23.05 -28.33 -6.83
C SER A 373 -22.90 -29.27 -5.63
N GLY A 374 -23.83 -30.22 -5.51
CA GLY A 374 -23.67 -31.37 -4.62
C GLY A 374 -22.59 -32.37 -5.09
N GLN A 375 -22.10 -32.22 -6.32
CA GLN A 375 -20.97 -32.99 -6.83
C GLN A 375 -19.65 -32.29 -6.51
N ARG A 376 -18.66 -33.06 -6.03
CA ARG A 376 -17.29 -32.60 -5.80
C ARG A 376 -16.36 -33.13 -6.88
N LYS A 377 -15.49 -32.27 -7.42
CA LYS A 377 -14.40 -32.66 -8.32
C LYS A 377 -13.24 -33.17 -7.47
N HIS A 378 -12.86 -34.43 -7.67
CA HIS A 378 -11.66 -35.01 -7.08
C HIS A 378 -10.45 -34.70 -7.98
N ILE A 379 -9.36 -34.26 -7.35
CA ILE A 379 -8.06 -34.00 -7.97
C ILE A 379 -7.02 -34.75 -7.13
N ARG A 380 -6.21 -35.60 -7.76
CA ARG A 380 -5.07 -36.27 -7.11
C ARG A 380 -3.75 -35.67 -7.61
N LEU A 381 -2.97 -35.09 -6.71
CA LEU A 381 -1.61 -34.64 -6.97
C LEU A 381 -0.62 -35.57 -6.26
N LYS A 382 0.46 -35.94 -6.95
CA LYS A 382 1.59 -36.71 -6.39
C LYS A 382 2.82 -35.82 -6.42
N LYS A 383 3.40 -35.51 -5.25
CA LYS A 383 4.62 -34.69 -5.11
C LYS A 383 5.73 -35.48 -4.43
N SER A 384 6.98 -35.18 -4.77
CA SER A 384 8.18 -35.81 -4.24
C SER A 384 9.26 -34.75 -4.15
N MET A 385 9.86 -34.61 -2.97
CA MET A 385 10.83 -33.58 -2.63
C MET A 385 12.00 -34.23 -1.88
N THR A 386 13.16 -33.57 -1.88
CA THR A 386 14.32 -33.96 -1.09
C THR A 386 14.78 -32.71 -0.35
N LEU A 387 14.44 -32.61 0.93
CA LEU A 387 14.67 -31.43 1.77
C LEU A 387 15.94 -31.64 2.63
N PRO A 388 16.97 -30.79 2.48
CA PRO A 388 18.05 -30.69 3.46
C PRO A 388 17.57 -30.12 4.79
N ASP A 389 18.48 -30.04 5.75
CA ASP A 389 18.26 -29.46 7.07
C ASP A 389 17.99 -27.94 7.02
N ASP A 390 17.20 -27.42 7.97
CA ASP A 390 16.68 -26.04 8.00
C ASP A 390 15.97 -25.59 6.70
N THR A 391 15.51 -26.52 5.86
CA THR A 391 14.83 -26.21 4.58
C THR A 391 13.33 -26.51 4.58
N LEU A 392 12.59 -25.78 3.74
CA LEU A 392 11.17 -26.01 3.46
C LEU A 392 10.84 -26.01 1.96
N GLU A 393 9.69 -26.59 1.64
CA GLU A 393 9.00 -26.48 0.36
C GLU A 393 7.49 -26.38 0.62
N TYR A 394 6.74 -25.67 -0.23
CA TYR A 394 5.32 -25.42 0.02
C TYR A 394 4.46 -25.54 -1.24
N TRP A 395 3.18 -25.87 -1.03
CA TRP A 395 2.16 -25.86 -2.09
C TRP A 395 0.95 -25.02 -1.69
N GLY A 396 0.64 -24.02 -2.50
CA GLY A 396 -0.51 -23.14 -2.32
C GLY A 396 -1.73 -23.60 -3.13
N PHE A 397 -2.90 -23.68 -2.48
CA PHE A 397 -4.16 -23.95 -3.17
C PHE A 397 -5.21 -22.90 -2.81
N TYR A 398 -5.87 -22.33 -3.83
CA TYR A 398 -7.13 -21.63 -3.61
C TYR A 398 -8.25 -22.66 -3.44
N LEU A 399 -8.93 -22.60 -2.29
CA LEU A 399 -9.97 -23.56 -1.90
C LEU A 399 -11.25 -22.82 -1.51
N LEU A 400 -12.38 -23.35 -1.98
CA LEU A 400 -13.73 -22.88 -1.65
C LEU A 400 -14.22 -23.53 -0.35
N LYS A 401 -15.09 -22.83 0.36
CA LYS A 401 -15.80 -23.35 1.54
C LYS A 401 -16.50 -24.67 1.23
N GLY A 402 -16.29 -25.66 2.08
CA GLY A 402 -16.82 -27.02 1.90
C GLY A 402 -15.95 -27.92 1.01
N ALA A 403 -14.77 -27.46 0.56
CA ALA A 403 -13.74 -28.35 0.07
C ALA A 403 -13.14 -29.20 1.20
N THR A 404 -12.64 -30.38 0.83
CA THR A 404 -11.87 -31.25 1.74
C THR A 404 -10.55 -31.60 1.06
N VAL A 405 -9.44 -31.45 1.78
CA VAL A 405 -8.12 -31.93 1.34
C VAL A 405 -7.75 -33.13 2.22
N GLU A 406 -7.61 -34.29 1.58
CA GLU A 406 -6.98 -35.45 2.20
C GLU A 406 -5.51 -35.48 1.77
N LEU A 407 -4.57 -35.39 2.72
CA LEU A 407 -3.15 -35.42 2.44
C LEU A 407 -2.50 -36.62 3.13
N LYS A 408 -1.75 -37.40 2.36
CA LYS A 408 -0.86 -38.46 2.86
C LYS A 408 0.59 -38.05 2.65
N ALA A 409 1.41 -38.15 3.70
CA ALA A 409 2.84 -37.90 3.62
C ALA A 409 3.65 -39.08 4.20
N CYS A 410 4.90 -39.19 3.80
CA CYS A 410 5.95 -39.92 4.53
C CYS A 410 7.30 -39.24 4.29
N SER A 411 8.20 -39.37 5.25
CA SER A 411 9.62 -39.07 5.12
C SER A 411 10.43 -40.36 5.13
N ARG A 412 11.67 -40.28 4.66
CA ARG A 412 12.62 -41.40 4.72
C ARG A 412 13.29 -41.56 6.08
N TYR A 413 13.55 -40.44 6.77
CA TYR A 413 14.14 -40.36 8.11
C TYR A 413 13.29 -39.48 9.03
N GLU A 414 13.66 -39.36 10.30
CA GLU A 414 12.94 -38.52 11.28
C GLU A 414 13.16 -37.01 11.07
N GLY A 415 12.52 -36.17 11.88
CA GLY A 415 12.64 -34.70 11.80
C GLY A 415 11.70 -33.99 10.82
N SER A 416 10.98 -34.71 9.95
CA SER A 416 10.08 -34.06 8.97
C SER A 416 8.72 -33.66 9.57
N LYS A 417 8.32 -32.40 9.32
CA LYS A 417 7.10 -31.75 9.84
C LYS A 417 6.28 -31.14 8.72
N ILE A 418 4.96 -31.01 8.94
CA ILE A 418 4.06 -30.28 8.06
C ILE A 418 3.30 -29.19 8.82
N LEU A 419 3.39 -27.98 8.28
CA LEU A 419 2.72 -26.76 8.72
C LEU A 419 1.64 -26.38 7.69
N VAL A 420 0.38 -26.21 8.12
CA VAL A 420 -0.73 -25.78 7.25
C VAL A 420 -1.21 -24.41 7.69
N VAL A 421 -1.19 -23.43 6.78
CA VAL A 421 -1.55 -22.03 7.09
C VAL A 421 -2.60 -21.50 6.12
N LYS A 422 -3.48 -20.60 6.61
CA LYS A 422 -4.33 -19.77 5.74
C LYS A 422 -3.60 -18.46 5.42
N GLY A 423 -3.41 -18.16 4.14
CA GLY A 423 -2.64 -16.98 3.72
C GLY A 423 -3.44 -15.95 2.93
N GLU A 424 -2.80 -14.81 2.66
CA GLU A 424 -3.13 -13.97 1.51
C GLU A 424 -2.69 -14.66 0.20
N ARG A 425 -2.97 -14.07 -0.97
CA ARG A 425 -2.57 -14.62 -2.29
C ARG A 425 -1.04 -14.76 -2.44
N ILE A 426 -0.29 -13.95 -1.70
CA ILE A 426 1.16 -14.10 -1.57
C ILE A 426 1.39 -14.66 -0.17
N LEU A 427 2.04 -15.81 -0.08
CA LEU A 427 2.53 -16.37 1.18
C LEU A 427 3.54 -15.38 1.78
N ASN A 428 3.29 -14.89 2.99
CA ASN A 428 4.20 -13.99 3.69
C ASN A 428 5.45 -14.79 4.11
N THR A 429 6.58 -14.59 3.44
CA THR A 429 7.85 -15.28 3.74
C THR A 429 8.57 -14.78 5.00
N CYS A 430 7.83 -14.24 5.99
CA CYS A 430 8.43 -13.89 7.28
C CYS A 430 8.98 -15.16 7.97
N GLY A 431 10.09 -15.02 8.69
CA GLY A 431 10.79 -16.16 9.30
C GLY A 431 11.54 -17.07 8.31
N ILE A 432 11.17 -17.05 7.02
CA ILE A 432 11.90 -17.67 5.90
C ILE A 432 13.00 -16.72 5.39
N LEU A 433 12.75 -15.41 5.47
CA LEU A 433 13.71 -14.33 5.27
C LEU A 433 13.54 -13.26 6.38
N ASP A 434 14.65 -12.66 6.77
CA ASP A 434 14.81 -11.57 7.75
C ASP A 434 14.28 -11.79 9.19
N GLY A 435 15.15 -11.51 10.17
CA GLY A 435 14.76 -11.38 11.58
C GLY A 435 14.04 -10.06 11.89
N ASP A 436 13.02 -10.13 12.74
CA ASP A 436 12.42 -9.06 13.56
C ASP A 436 11.80 -7.82 12.87
N LYS A 437 11.93 -7.61 11.56
CA LYS A 437 11.61 -6.30 10.93
C LYS A 437 10.21 -6.10 10.33
N TYR A 438 9.34 -7.11 10.29
CA TYR A 438 7.99 -7.01 9.68
C TYR A 438 6.82 -7.24 10.64
N LYS A 439 6.84 -6.64 11.83
CA LYS A 439 5.69 -6.59 12.75
C LYS A 439 4.60 -5.62 12.24
N LYS A 440 3.81 -6.04 11.25
CA LYS A 440 2.52 -5.42 10.88
C LYS A 440 1.39 -6.03 11.72
N ALA A 441 0.40 -5.22 12.09
CA ALA A 441 -0.76 -5.71 12.83
C ALA A 441 -1.70 -6.51 11.90
N HIS A 442 -1.88 -7.80 12.18
CA HIS A 442 -2.81 -8.66 11.45
C HIS A 442 -4.27 -8.41 11.88
N PRO A 443 -5.26 -8.56 10.98
CA PRO A 443 -6.67 -8.55 11.37
C PRO A 443 -7.04 -9.80 12.19
N LEU A 444 -7.73 -9.61 13.30
CA LEU A 444 -8.30 -10.71 14.10
C LEU A 444 -9.35 -11.48 13.28
N PHE A 445 -9.06 -12.74 12.95
CA PHE A 445 -10.00 -13.68 12.34
C PHE A 445 -10.50 -14.70 13.37
N GLU A 446 -11.64 -14.40 14.00
CA GLU A 446 -12.35 -15.36 14.86
C GLU A 446 -12.99 -16.49 14.03
N ASN A 447 -12.21 -17.53 13.71
CA ASN A 447 -12.63 -18.94 13.58
C ASN A 447 -11.42 -19.81 13.20
N LYS A 448 -10.83 -20.54 14.15
CA LYS A 448 -9.80 -21.54 13.86
C LYS A 448 -10.44 -22.76 13.18
N GLY A 449 -9.96 -23.13 12.00
CA GLY A 449 -10.48 -24.27 11.23
C GLY A 449 -10.08 -25.60 11.87
N SER A 450 -10.99 -26.58 11.86
CA SER A 450 -10.72 -27.93 12.37
C SER A 450 -10.02 -28.77 11.31
N VAL A 451 -8.70 -28.94 11.45
CA VAL A 451 -7.95 -30.00 10.76
C VAL A 451 -8.06 -31.28 11.58
N LEU A 452 -8.50 -32.37 10.96
CA LEU A 452 -8.61 -33.69 11.60
C LEU A 452 -7.44 -34.57 11.15
N VAL A 453 -6.47 -34.76 12.03
CA VAL A 453 -5.34 -35.68 11.80
C VAL A 453 -5.80 -37.11 12.09
N THR A 454 -5.74 -37.99 11.09
CA THR A 454 -6.10 -39.40 11.23
C THR A 454 -4.92 -40.34 10.97
N LEU A 455 -4.51 -41.08 12.00
CA LEU A 455 -3.51 -42.14 11.92
C LEU A 455 -4.20 -43.49 11.69
N GLU A 456 -4.29 -43.94 10.43
CA GLU A 456 -4.66 -45.33 10.14
C GLU A 456 -3.48 -46.28 10.44
N ASP A 457 -3.35 -46.74 11.69
CA ASP A 457 -2.34 -47.76 12.05
C ASP A 457 -2.60 -49.08 11.27
N PRO A 458 -1.64 -49.57 10.45
CA PRO A 458 -1.78 -50.81 9.69
C PRO A 458 -2.05 -52.05 10.56
N LYS A 459 -1.76 -52.01 11.87
CA LYS A 459 -2.02 -53.13 12.80
C LYS A 459 -3.52 -53.35 13.08
N LYS A 460 -4.42 -52.45 12.69
CA LYS A 460 -5.88 -52.56 12.93
C LYS A 460 -6.73 -53.03 11.72
N LYS A 461 -6.16 -53.74 10.75
CA LYS A 461 -6.93 -54.46 9.70
C LYS A 461 -6.62 -55.96 9.68
N LYS A 462 -7.36 -56.75 10.47
CA LYS A 462 -7.46 -58.22 10.31
C LYS A 462 -8.92 -58.72 10.34
N ASN A 463 -9.48 -58.74 9.14
CA ASN A 463 -10.55 -59.59 8.60
C ASN A 463 -12.00 -59.46 9.18
N PRO A 464 -13.02 -59.51 8.30
CA PRO A 464 -14.42 -59.63 8.69
C PRO A 464 -14.87 -61.10 8.79
N THR A 465 -15.65 -61.44 9.82
CA THR A 465 -16.57 -62.59 9.75
C THR A 465 -17.81 -62.37 10.60
N THR A 466 -18.98 -62.73 10.06
CA THR A 466 -20.25 -62.81 10.79
C THR A 466 -20.30 -64.06 11.68
N ASN A 467 -20.77 -63.93 12.93
CA ASN A 467 -22.11 -64.39 13.33
C ASN A 467 -22.43 -64.28 14.84
N LYS A 468 -23.69 -63.89 15.10
CA LYS A 468 -24.62 -64.32 16.16
C LYS A 468 -24.12 -64.93 17.50
N THR A 469 -24.47 -64.23 18.58
CA THR A 469 -25.14 -64.71 19.82
C THR A 469 -24.45 -65.67 20.82
N ASN A 470 -24.41 -65.20 22.07
CA ASN A 470 -24.68 -65.90 23.35
C ASN A 470 -23.53 -66.48 24.22
N THR A 471 -23.83 -66.44 25.54
CA THR A 471 -23.32 -67.24 26.68
C THR A 471 -21.92 -66.97 27.28
N ILE A 472 -21.92 -66.16 28.35
CA ILE A 472 -21.53 -66.48 29.76
C ILE A 472 -20.36 -67.46 29.98
N GLN A 473 -19.30 -67.02 30.69
CA GLN A 473 -18.89 -67.45 32.07
C GLN A 473 -17.48 -66.87 32.39
N GLU A 474 -17.36 -65.86 33.27
CA GLU A 474 -16.81 -65.88 34.67
C GLU A 474 -15.26 -65.96 34.79
N ASP A 475 -14.76 -65.72 36.03
CA ASP A 475 -13.36 -65.56 36.48
C ASP A 475 -12.56 -64.35 35.92
N GLY A 476 -11.84 -63.55 36.71
CA GLY A 476 -11.69 -63.48 38.18
C GLY A 476 -10.32 -62.89 38.60
N ILE A 477 -10.22 -62.28 39.80
CA ILE A 477 -8.99 -61.77 40.47
C ILE A 477 -8.42 -60.49 39.79
N GLU A 478 -8.57 -59.27 40.36
CA GLU A 478 -7.80 -58.66 41.48
C GLU A 478 -6.35 -58.27 41.08
N ASP A 479 -5.71 -57.18 41.55
CA ASP A 479 -6.08 -55.97 42.33
C ASP A 479 -4.80 -55.08 42.33
N ASN A 480 -4.78 -53.78 42.00
CA ASN A 480 -5.23 -52.63 42.80
C ASN A 480 -5.25 -51.37 41.90
N GLY A 481 -6.07 -50.39 42.27
CA GLY A 481 -5.90 -49.00 41.86
C GLY A 481 -6.24 -48.07 43.02
N ASP A 482 -5.42 -47.04 43.26
CA ASP A 482 -5.80 -45.93 44.11
C ASP A 482 -6.59 -44.89 43.28
N ASP A 483 -7.78 -44.53 43.77
CA ASP A 483 -8.51 -43.30 43.41
C ASP A 483 -7.62 -42.06 43.74
N ILE A 484 -7.92 -40.80 43.39
CA ILE A 484 -9.14 -39.99 43.47
C ILE A 484 -8.93 -38.80 42.51
N GLY A 485 -9.92 -38.19 41.84
CA GLY A 485 -11.36 -38.46 41.77
C GLY A 485 -12.10 -37.26 41.14
N HIS A 486 -13.13 -37.56 40.37
CA HIS A 486 -14.11 -36.62 39.77
C HIS A 486 -15.19 -36.22 40.82
N PRO A 487 -16.23 -35.40 40.51
CA PRO A 487 -16.39 -34.38 39.45
C PRO A 487 -16.82 -33.03 40.13
N ASP A 488 -17.82 -32.16 39.81
CA ASP A 488 -18.79 -32.03 38.70
C ASP A 488 -19.51 -30.64 38.68
N TYR A 489 -20.29 -30.43 37.61
CA TYR A 489 -21.65 -29.84 37.53
C TYR A 489 -21.99 -28.34 37.63
N ASN A 490 -22.75 -27.95 36.58
CA ASN A 490 -23.99 -27.13 36.59
C ASN A 490 -23.92 -25.58 36.69
N ASN A 491 -24.89 -24.82 36.12
CA ASN A 491 -25.61 -24.93 34.84
C ASN A 491 -26.46 -23.66 34.53
N LEU A 492 -26.82 -23.44 33.26
CA LEU A 492 -28.00 -22.69 32.74
C LEU A 492 -28.34 -21.25 33.26
N ARG A 493 -28.22 -20.24 32.37
CA ARG A 493 -29.25 -19.27 31.88
C ARG A 493 -28.58 -18.00 31.31
N ILE A 494 -28.72 -17.68 30.00
CA ILE A 494 -29.87 -17.07 29.28
C ILE A 494 -29.99 -15.54 29.55
N PRO A 495 -30.06 -14.67 28.51
CA PRO A 495 -29.57 -13.29 28.60
C PRO A 495 -30.63 -12.22 28.86
N ILE A 496 -30.17 -10.98 29.09
CA ILE A 496 -30.98 -9.76 29.07
C ILE A 496 -30.47 -8.84 27.95
N THR A 497 -31.38 -8.27 27.18
CA THR A 497 -31.08 -7.37 26.05
C THR A 497 -31.16 -5.89 26.44
N SER A 498 -30.37 -5.06 25.76
CA SER A 498 -30.60 -3.61 25.70
C SER A 498 -30.31 -3.09 24.29
N ASN A 499 -31.37 -2.80 23.54
CA ASN A 499 -31.25 -2.20 22.20
C ASN A 499 -30.86 -0.72 22.32
N HIS A 500 -29.90 -0.27 21.51
CA HIS A 500 -29.95 1.09 20.95
C HIS A 500 -29.65 1.02 19.45
N THR A 501 -30.52 1.63 18.65
CA THR A 501 -30.50 1.53 17.19
C THR A 501 -29.96 2.80 16.55
N GLU A 502 -28.88 2.69 15.79
CA GLU A 502 -28.50 3.71 14.80
C GLU A 502 -28.65 3.18 13.38
N ARG A 503 -29.13 4.04 12.47
CA ARG A 503 -29.56 3.65 11.11
C ARG A 503 -28.41 3.71 10.11
N GLY A 504 -27.52 2.73 10.16
CA GLY A 504 -26.56 2.48 9.08
C GLY A 504 -27.26 2.03 7.78
N ARG A 505 -27.02 2.73 6.67
CA ARG A 505 -27.42 2.25 5.33
C ARG A 505 -26.53 1.07 4.95
N GLN A 506 -27.04 -0.15 5.03
CA GLN A 506 -26.39 -1.31 4.44
C GLN A 506 -26.27 -1.13 2.92
N LYS A 507 -25.05 -0.97 2.41
CA LYS A 507 -24.73 -1.43 1.06
C LYS A 507 -24.84 -2.96 1.08
N ARG A 508 -25.39 -3.54 0.01
CA ARG A 508 -25.32 -4.99 -0.18
C ARG A 508 -23.87 -5.37 -0.43
N ASP A 509 -23.32 -6.20 0.44
CA ASP A 509 -21.98 -6.73 0.25
C ASP A 509 -22.06 -7.86 -0.77
N MET A 510 -21.48 -7.64 -1.96
CA MET A 510 -21.35 -8.70 -2.95
C MET A 510 -19.94 -9.27 -2.82
N GLY A 511 -19.85 -10.55 -2.44
CA GLY A 511 -18.58 -11.27 -2.36
C GLY A 511 -17.83 -11.16 -3.69
N LYS A 512 -16.67 -10.52 -3.67
CA LYS A 512 -15.86 -10.30 -4.87
C LYS A 512 -15.06 -11.55 -5.18
N LEU A 513 -15.27 -12.14 -6.36
CA LEU A 513 -14.34 -13.12 -6.90
C LEU A 513 -13.00 -12.47 -7.29
N HIS A 514 -12.00 -13.33 -7.48
CA HIS A 514 -10.59 -13.01 -7.30
C HIS A 514 -9.93 -12.16 -8.42
N ASN A 515 -8.83 -11.48 -8.09
CA ASN A 515 -8.05 -10.61 -8.97
C ASN A 515 -6.63 -11.21 -9.20
N PRO A 516 -6.17 -11.55 -10.43
CA PRO A 516 -5.12 -12.57 -10.61
C PRO A 516 -3.65 -12.10 -10.53
N ASN A 517 -3.38 -10.79 -10.44
CA ASN A 517 -2.05 -10.24 -10.75
C ASN A 517 -1.02 -10.37 -9.59
N THR A 518 -0.55 -11.57 -9.24
CA THR A 518 0.86 -11.90 -8.88
C THR A 518 1.10 -13.42 -9.06
N VAL A 519 2.35 -13.83 -9.26
CA VAL A 519 2.76 -15.24 -9.33
C VAL A 519 3.07 -15.77 -7.92
N LEU A 520 2.67 -17.01 -7.64
CA LEU A 520 3.36 -17.90 -6.69
C LEU A 520 3.16 -19.35 -7.15
N ASP A 521 4.25 -19.98 -7.56
CA ASP A 521 4.64 -21.34 -7.13
C ASP A 521 6.15 -21.41 -7.39
N THR A 522 6.95 -21.52 -6.34
CA THR A 522 8.41 -21.58 -6.44
C THR A 522 8.95 -22.47 -5.32
N GLY A 523 9.57 -23.60 -5.66
CA GLY A 523 10.46 -24.29 -4.73
C GLY A 523 11.69 -23.41 -4.50
N VAL A 524 11.81 -22.82 -3.30
CA VAL A 524 12.96 -21.99 -2.93
C VAL A 524 13.76 -22.70 -1.85
N HIS A 525 14.94 -23.20 -2.22
CA HIS A 525 15.86 -23.78 -1.26
C HIS A 525 16.45 -22.69 -0.35
N HIS A 526 15.88 -22.56 0.84
CA HIS A 526 16.43 -21.79 1.95
C HIS A 526 17.06 -22.75 2.97
N GLY A 527 18.19 -22.38 3.57
CA GLY A 527 18.80 -23.09 4.70
C GLY A 527 19.92 -22.24 5.29
N GLY A 528 20.13 -22.31 6.61
CA GLY A 528 21.13 -21.47 7.27
C GLY A 528 21.22 -21.67 8.78
N ASN A 529 22.21 -22.45 9.21
CA ASN A 529 22.45 -22.78 10.62
C ASN A 529 22.66 -21.51 11.48
N ALA A 530 21.93 -21.39 12.58
CA ALA A 530 22.15 -20.39 13.63
C ALA A 530 22.92 -20.99 14.83
N VAL A 531 23.48 -20.13 15.70
CA VAL A 531 24.38 -20.56 16.78
C VAL A 531 23.62 -21.00 18.03
N ASP A 532 24.00 -22.18 18.54
CA ASP A 532 23.58 -22.78 19.81
C ASP A 532 23.57 -21.78 20.98
N ASN A 533 22.42 -21.67 21.65
CA ASN A 533 22.24 -21.03 22.95
C ASN A 533 21.38 -21.95 23.82
N ASN A 534 21.93 -22.37 24.96
CA ASN A 534 21.29 -23.32 25.87
C ASN A 534 20.22 -22.63 26.73
N GLU A 535 18.94 -22.99 26.55
CA GLU A 535 17.90 -22.98 27.59
C GLU A 535 16.79 -24.01 27.23
N ASP A 536 16.13 -24.58 28.24
CA ASP A 536 15.38 -25.86 28.12
C ASP A 536 14.03 -25.79 27.36
N SER A 537 14.08 -25.62 26.03
CA SER A 537 13.02 -26.08 25.12
C SER A 537 13.58 -26.35 23.71
N SER A 538 13.63 -27.62 23.29
CA SER A 538 14.17 -28.05 21.99
C SER A 538 13.20 -27.77 20.83
N VAL A 539 13.07 -26.49 20.48
CA VAL A 539 12.36 -26.00 19.29
C VAL A 539 13.39 -25.21 18.48
N SER A 540 13.64 -25.61 17.23
CA SER A 540 14.65 -24.96 16.40
C SER A 540 14.32 -23.49 16.16
N SER A 541 15.35 -22.65 15.94
CA SER A 541 15.15 -21.23 15.68
C SER A 541 14.29 -20.95 14.43
N PHE A 542 14.33 -21.88 13.47
CA PHE A 542 13.50 -21.95 12.28
C PHE A 542 12.02 -22.27 12.59
N GLU A 543 11.72 -23.28 13.41
CA GLU A 543 10.34 -23.57 13.83
C GLU A 543 9.73 -22.41 14.64
N ASN A 544 10.52 -21.76 15.50
CA ASN A 544 10.08 -20.55 16.21
C ASN A 544 9.79 -19.38 15.25
N SER A 545 10.63 -19.13 14.24
CA SER A 545 10.40 -18.02 13.29
C SER A 545 9.14 -18.23 12.44
N LEU A 546 8.86 -19.48 12.05
CA LEU A 546 7.62 -19.87 11.38
C LEU A 546 6.39 -19.68 12.29
N HIS A 547 6.49 -20.09 13.56
CA HIS A 547 5.41 -19.90 14.54
C HIS A 547 5.12 -18.43 14.85
N GLU A 548 6.13 -17.57 14.92
CA GLU A 548 5.94 -16.12 15.09
C GLU A 548 5.36 -15.45 13.82
N CYS A 549 5.81 -15.85 12.62
CA CYS A 549 5.33 -15.28 11.36
C CYS A 549 3.83 -15.55 11.11
N TYR A 550 3.39 -16.80 11.27
CA TYR A 550 2.01 -17.18 10.91
C TYR A 550 1.03 -17.09 12.08
N HIS A 551 1.49 -17.33 13.31
CA HIS A 551 0.74 -17.20 14.57
C HIS A 551 -0.71 -17.73 14.51
N ASP A 552 -1.73 -16.87 14.55
CA ASP A 552 -3.15 -17.25 14.51
C ASP A 552 -3.64 -17.85 13.18
N ASN A 553 -2.85 -17.74 12.11
CA ASN A 553 -3.17 -18.30 10.79
C ASN A 553 -2.77 -19.78 10.65
N ILE A 554 -2.10 -20.35 11.65
CA ILE A 554 -1.70 -21.77 11.70
C ILE A 554 -2.92 -22.63 12.00
N LEU A 555 -3.18 -23.59 11.13
CA LEU A 555 -4.28 -24.57 11.22
C LEU A 555 -3.79 -25.93 11.73
N MET A 556 -2.51 -26.23 11.52
CA MET A 556 -1.84 -27.47 11.90
C MET A 556 -0.31 -27.25 11.89
N ASN A 557 0.41 -27.81 12.86
CA ASN A 557 1.85 -28.12 12.76
C ASN A 557 2.06 -29.48 13.45
N ASP A 558 2.40 -30.52 12.67
CA ASP A 558 2.62 -31.88 13.20
C ASP A 558 3.75 -32.61 12.46
N TYR A 559 4.39 -33.55 13.16
CA TYR A 559 5.29 -34.53 12.56
C TYR A 559 4.51 -35.56 11.72
N PHE A 560 5.13 -36.05 10.64
CA PHE A 560 4.61 -37.19 9.87
C PHE A 560 5.53 -38.42 9.95
N PRO A 561 5.00 -39.65 9.80
CA PRO A 561 5.74 -40.86 10.11
C PRO A 561 6.85 -41.13 9.08
N ASN A 562 8.05 -41.38 9.60
CA ASN A 562 9.19 -41.81 8.81
C ASN A 562 9.13 -43.29 8.43
N SER A 563 9.81 -43.64 7.34
CA SER A 563 10.08 -45.03 6.96
C SER A 563 11.21 -45.08 5.94
N ILE A 564 12.23 -45.92 6.18
CA ILE A 564 13.34 -46.17 5.23
C ILE A 564 12.83 -46.69 3.87
N GLN A 565 11.59 -47.17 3.80
CA GLN A 565 10.92 -47.63 2.57
C GLN A 565 10.17 -46.51 1.81
N CYS A 566 10.05 -45.31 2.38
CA CYS A 566 9.52 -44.12 1.73
C CYS A 566 10.52 -43.65 0.67
N ASN A 567 10.33 -44.10 -0.57
CA ASN A 567 11.23 -43.85 -1.72
C ASN A 567 10.50 -43.37 -2.98
N SER A 568 9.17 -43.26 -2.90
CA SER A 568 8.29 -42.86 -3.98
C SER A 568 6.86 -42.69 -3.46
N THR A 569 6.05 -41.89 -4.14
CA THR A 569 4.61 -41.78 -3.86
C THR A 569 3.85 -43.11 -4.02
N ASN A 570 4.42 -44.09 -4.74
CA ASN A 570 3.85 -45.44 -4.86
C ASN A 570 3.90 -46.23 -3.53
N TYR A 571 4.71 -45.81 -2.56
CA TYR A 571 4.69 -46.34 -1.18
C TYR A 571 3.38 -45.96 -0.47
N LEU A 572 3.00 -44.69 -0.54
CA LEU A 572 1.81 -44.08 0.09
C LEU A 572 0.46 -44.61 -0.45
N GLU A 573 0.47 -45.27 -1.60
CA GLU A 573 -0.71 -45.96 -2.14
C GLU A 573 -0.87 -47.39 -1.61
N ARG A 574 0.19 -47.95 -1.00
CA ARG A 574 0.25 -49.34 -0.52
C ARG A 574 0.29 -49.47 1.00
N THR A 575 0.69 -48.42 1.71
CA THR A 575 0.72 -48.36 3.18
C THR A 575 -0.35 -47.43 3.71
N THR A 576 -0.73 -47.63 4.97
CA THR A 576 -1.56 -46.67 5.72
C THR A 576 -0.63 -45.79 6.55
N THR A 577 -0.26 -44.64 6.01
CA THR A 577 0.48 -43.58 6.72
C THR A 577 -0.49 -42.57 7.34
N LEU A 578 0.07 -41.55 8.01
CA LEU A 578 -0.70 -40.42 8.54
C LEU A 578 -1.49 -39.76 7.40
N LYS A 579 -2.81 -39.67 7.59
CA LYS A 579 -3.77 -39.05 6.69
C LYS A 579 -4.31 -37.80 7.37
N VAL A 580 -3.86 -36.63 6.91
CA VAL A 580 -4.42 -35.34 7.27
C VAL A 580 -5.74 -35.16 6.53
N VAL A 581 -6.80 -34.75 7.22
CA VAL A 581 -8.07 -34.35 6.60
C VAL A 581 -8.39 -32.92 7.02
N HIS A 582 -8.23 -31.98 6.09
CA HIS A 582 -8.54 -30.58 6.31
C HIS A 582 -9.87 -30.22 5.63
N GLU A 583 -10.86 -29.79 6.43
CA GLU A 583 -12.13 -29.27 5.94
C GLU A 583 -12.11 -27.73 5.85
N VAL A 584 -12.37 -27.20 4.66
CA VAL A 584 -12.21 -25.78 4.36
C VAL A 584 -13.44 -25.00 4.81
N ILE A 585 -13.33 -24.29 5.95
CA ILE A 585 -14.45 -23.57 6.59
C ILE A 585 -14.84 -22.24 5.91
N ALA A 586 -13.97 -21.68 5.08
CA ALA A 586 -14.12 -20.39 4.42
C ALA A 586 -13.27 -20.33 3.14
N ASP A 587 -13.65 -19.48 2.18
CA ASP A 587 -12.86 -19.30 0.95
C ASP A 587 -11.49 -18.67 1.27
N GLY A 588 -10.45 -19.03 0.50
CA GLY A 588 -9.12 -18.42 0.63
C GLY A 588 -7.97 -19.24 0.05
N TYR A 589 -6.75 -18.71 0.22
CA TYR A 589 -5.51 -19.44 -0.07
C TYR A 589 -5.07 -20.22 1.16
N TYR A 590 -4.69 -21.48 0.94
CA TYR A 590 -4.24 -22.41 1.96
C TYR A 590 -2.93 -23.03 1.49
N TYR A 591 -1.89 -22.90 2.32
CA TYR A 591 -0.53 -23.35 2.01
C TYR A 591 -0.16 -24.53 2.89
N TYR A 592 0.42 -25.56 2.27
CA TYR A 592 0.90 -26.77 2.91
C TYR A 592 2.43 -26.75 2.82
N ILE A 593 3.08 -26.40 3.93
CA ILE A 593 4.51 -26.17 4.06
C ILE A 593 5.12 -27.43 4.71
N PHE A 594 6.10 -28.03 4.05
CA PHE A 594 6.83 -29.21 4.51
C PHE A 594 8.25 -28.79 4.82
N TYR A 595 8.80 -29.25 5.93
CA TYR A 595 10.17 -28.92 6.35
C TYR A 595 10.86 -30.06 7.08
N SER A 596 12.20 -30.01 7.16
CA SER A 596 13.02 -31.02 7.82
C SER A 596 13.89 -30.40 8.90
N ASP A 597 13.70 -30.89 10.13
CA ASP A 597 14.39 -30.56 11.37
C ASP A 597 15.35 -31.75 11.65
N ASN A 598 16.42 -31.90 10.84
CA ASN A 598 17.29 -33.08 10.85
C ASN A 598 18.73 -32.77 10.38
N ASP A 599 19.56 -32.42 11.36
CA ASP A 599 21.00 -32.09 11.27
C ASP A 599 21.86 -33.17 10.58
N PHE A 600 21.39 -34.42 10.52
CA PHE A 600 22.19 -35.58 10.18
C PHE A 600 21.95 -36.11 8.77
N VAL A 601 20.72 -36.04 8.25
CA VAL A 601 20.36 -36.67 6.97
C VAL A 601 19.29 -35.87 6.21
N ILE A 602 19.63 -35.50 4.97
CA ILE A 602 18.71 -34.94 3.98
C ILE A 602 17.50 -35.88 3.81
N ASN A 603 16.29 -35.35 3.94
CA ASN A 603 15.05 -36.11 3.96
C ASN A 603 14.39 -36.18 2.58
N ASP A 604 14.34 -37.37 2.00
CA ASP A 604 13.40 -37.66 0.91
C ASP A 604 11.98 -37.70 1.51
N ILE A 605 11.08 -36.85 1.00
CA ILE A 605 9.70 -36.74 1.45
C ILE A 605 8.78 -36.92 0.24
N HIS A 606 7.71 -37.70 0.43
CA HIS A 606 6.72 -37.94 -0.60
C HIS A 606 5.34 -37.56 -0.10
N ALA A 607 4.51 -36.99 -0.98
CA ALA A 607 3.18 -36.50 -0.64
C ALA A 607 2.14 -36.89 -1.71
N ILE A 608 0.91 -37.17 -1.28
CA ILE A 608 -0.26 -37.30 -2.15
C ILE A 608 -1.38 -36.42 -1.60
N PHE A 609 -1.81 -35.44 -2.38
CA PHE A 609 -2.99 -34.62 -2.09
C PHE A 609 -4.18 -35.17 -2.88
N ASP A 610 -5.21 -35.62 -2.18
CA ASP A 610 -6.53 -35.97 -2.69
C ASP A 610 -7.50 -34.81 -2.34
N ILE A 611 -7.63 -33.85 -3.26
CA ILE A 611 -8.40 -32.62 -3.09
C ILE A 611 -9.81 -32.81 -3.65
N TYR A 612 -10.84 -32.57 -2.84
CA TYR A 612 -12.25 -32.63 -3.23
C TYR A 612 -12.83 -31.21 -3.27
N LYS A 613 -12.67 -30.51 -4.40
CA LYS A 613 -13.23 -29.15 -4.61
C LYS A 613 -14.75 -29.24 -4.92
N PRO A 614 -15.61 -28.41 -4.31
CA PRO A 614 -16.97 -28.19 -4.80
C PRO A 614 -16.91 -27.62 -6.23
N THR A 615 -17.81 -28.05 -7.12
CA THR A 615 -17.99 -27.41 -8.44
C THR A 615 -19.20 -26.48 -8.42
N PHE A 616 -19.35 -25.63 -9.45
CA PHE A 616 -20.57 -24.85 -9.66
C PHE A 616 -21.61 -25.66 -10.44
N GLN A 617 -22.89 -25.35 -10.23
CA GLN A 617 -23.99 -25.88 -11.04
C GLN A 617 -24.05 -25.13 -12.36
N TYR A 618 -23.30 -25.63 -13.35
CA TYR A 618 -23.44 -25.19 -14.74
C TYR A 618 -24.83 -25.61 -15.25
N VAL A 619 -25.79 -24.68 -15.20
CA VAL A 619 -27.18 -24.88 -15.63
C VAL A 619 -27.20 -25.48 -17.04
N ASN A 620 -28.13 -26.41 -17.27
CA ASN A 620 -28.19 -27.32 -18.43
C ASN A 620 -28.54 -26.58 -19.74
N ASN A 621 -27.59 -25.76 -20.22
CA ASN A 621 -27.73 -24.76 -21.26
C ASN A 621 -27.21 -25.25 -22.62
N SER A 622 -27.58 -24.53 -23.68
CA SER A 622 -27.17 -24.82 -25.06
C SER A 622 -25.65 -24.76 -25.28
N HIS A 623 -25.17 -25.49 -26.29
CA HIS A 623 -23.76 -25.49 -26.74
C HIS A 623 -23.19 -24.08 -27.09
N SER A 624 -24.04 -23.06 -27.25
CA SER A 624 -23.63 -21.66 -27.42
C SER A 624 -23.21 -20.94 -26.13
N LYS A 625 -23.56 -21.47 -24.94
CA LYS A 625 -23.23 -20.88 -23.64
C LYS A 625 -22.16 -21.66 -22.86
N MET A 626 -21.53 -22.65 -23.48
CA MET A 626 -20.43 -23.39 -22.88
C MET A 626 -19.35 -23.74 -23.90
N CYS A 627 -18.12 -23.81 -23.40
CA CYS A 627 -16.92 -24.18 -24.12
C CYS A 627 -16.18 -25.20 -23.26
N VAL A 628 -15.74 -26.33 -23.83
CA VAL A 628 -15.14 -27.43 -23.08
C VAL A 628 -13.90 -27.92 -23.85
N ASN A 629 -12.78 -28.04 -23.15
CA ASN A 629 -11.46 -28.44 -23.67
C ASN A 629 -11.05 -27.72 -24.97
N LYS A 630 -11.11 -26.37 -25.00
CA LYS A 630 -10.62 -25.56 -26.13
C LYS A 630 -9.56 -24.54 -25.69
N THR A 631 -8.77 -24.07 -26.65
CA THR A 631 -7.82 -22.95 -26.50
C THR A 631 -8.43 -21.59 -26.88
N GLU A 632 -9.57 -21.57 -27.59
CA GLU A 632 -10.35 -20.37 -27.89
C GLU A 632 -11.85 -20.63 -27.68
N CYS A 633 -12.50 -19.71 -27.00
CA CYS A 633 -13.92 -19.75 -26.63
C CYS A 633 -14.56 -18.38 -26.89
N GLU A 634 -15.81 -18.35 -27.32
CA GLU A 634 -16.51 -17.11 -27.67
C GLU A 634 -17.95 -17.10 -27.17
N PHE A 635 -18.38 -15.95 -26.65
CA PHE A 635 -19.68 -15.75 -26.01
C PHE A 635 -20.35 -14.47 -26.53
N GLU A 636 -21.63 -14.57 -26.90
CA GLU A 636 -22.45 -13.40 -27.24
C GLU A 636 -22.88 -12.69 -25.95
N VAL A 637 -22.75 -11.35 -25.91
CA VAL A 637 -23.11 -10.57 -24.73
C VAL A 637 -24.44 -9.85 -25.00
N GLY A 638 -25.46 -10.10 -24.19
CA GLY A 638 -26.72 -9.36 -24.26
C GLY A 638 -26.58 -7.89 -23.84
N PHE A 639 -27.30 -6.96 -24.48
CA PHE A 639 -27.27 -5.55 -24.08
C PHE A 639 -27.90 -5.36 -22.71
N LEU A 640 -27.17 -4.75 -21.77
CA LEU A 640 -27.52 -4.66 -20.33
C LEU A 640 -27.75 -6.03 -19.65
N SER A 641 -27.20 -7.12 -20.20
CA SER A 641 -27.19 -8.44 -19.56
C SER A 641 -26.39 -8.44 -18.25
N ASP A 642 -26.81 -9.30 -17.32
CA ASP A 642 -26.14 -9.66 -16.06
C ASP A 642 -25.34 -10.98 -16.17
N GLU A 643 -25.19 -11.53 -17.38
CA GLU A 643 -24.47 -12.77 -17.63
C GLU A 643 -22.97 -12.65 -17.38
N LEU A 644 -22.45 -13.60 -16.59
CA LEU A 644 -21.05 -13.75 -16.21
C LEU A 644 -20.42 -14.91 -16.97
N VAL A 645 -19.11 -14.83 -17.22
CA VAL A 645 -18.33 -15.95 -17.78
C VAL A 645 -17.40 -16.50 -16.70
N ILE A 646 -17.53 -17.79 -16.40
CA ILE A 646 -16.67 -18.55 -15.48
C ILE A 646 -15.73 -19.41 -16.32
N VAL A 647 -14.44 -19.42 -15.98
CA VAL A 647 -13.40 -20.26 -16.59
C VAL A 647 -12.93 -21.28 -15.58
N GLU A 648 -12.76 -22.53 -16.02
CA GLU A 648 -12.22 -23.65 -15.24
C GLU A 648 -11.07 -24.29 -16.03
N VAL A 649 -9.89 -24.43 -15.42
CA VAL A 649 -8.74 -25.09 -16.04
C VAL A 649 -8.69 -26.57 -15.60
N PRO A 650 -8.71 -27.53 -16.54
CA PRO A 650 -8.54 -28.94 -16.23
C PRO A 650 -7.11 -29.22 -15.77
N THR A 651 -6.97 -30.03 -14.72
CA THR A 651 -5.66 -30.54 -14.27
C THR A 651 -5.14 -31.59 -15.24
N LYS A 652 -3.89 -31.48 -15.66
CA LYS A 652 -3.20 -32.54 -16.43
C LYS A 652 -2.92 -33.75 -15.51
N ASP A 653 -3.10 -34.96 -16.03
CA ASP A 653 -2.74 -36.19 -15.31
C ASP A 653 -1.22 -36.35 -15.24
N GLY A 654 -0.63 -35.76 -14.20
CA GLY A 654 0.81 -35.72 -13.95
C GLY A 654 1.46 -34.46 -14.51
N LEU A 655 1.74 -33.49 -13.64
CA LEU A 655 2.68 -32.42 -13.96
C LEU A 655 4.10 -33.01 -14.00
N GLN A 656 4.65 -33.10 -15.21
CA GLN A 656 6.09 -33.12 -15.43
C GLN A 656 6.51 -31.72 -15.87
N ASN A 657 7.49 -31.15 -15.16
CA ASN A 657 7.89 -29.73 -15.19
C ASN A 657 6.88 -28.81 -14.49
N GLU A 658 7.38 -27.74 -13.85
CA GLU A 658 6.65 -26.99 -12.82
C GLU A 658 6.44 -25.51 -13.18
N ASP A 659 6.62 -25.17 -14.46
CA ASP A 659 6.64 -23.79 -14.98
C ASP A 659 5.37 -23.37 -15.77
N ASP A 660 4.38 -24.27 -15.91
CA ASP A 660 3.36 -24.21 -16.99
C ASP A 660 2.18 -23.22 -16.74
N VAL A 661 2.47 -22.08 -16.09
CA VAL A 661 1.50 -20.99 -15.81
C VAL A 661 0.94 -20.45 -17.13
N SER A 662 -0.37 -20.59 -17.31
CA SER A 662 -1.04 -20.26 -18.56
C SER A 662 -1.64 -18.85 -18.51
N ILE A 663 -1.58 -18.11 -19.62
CA ILE A 663 -2.13 -16.76 -19.72
C ILE A 663 -3.43 -16.83 -20.54
N LEU A 664 -4.55 -16.60 -19.87
CA LEU A 664 -5.84 -16.42 -20.51
C LEU A 664 -6.01 -14.95 -20.90
N ILE A 665 -6.20 -14.69 -22.19
CA ILE A 665 -6.48 -13.37 -22.75
C ILE A 665 -7.99 -13.22 -22.95
N SER A 666 -8.55 -12.11 -22.48
CA SER A 666 -9.98 -11.79 -22.55
C SER A 666 -10.24 -10.54 -23.39
N VAL A 667 -10.83 -10.73 -24.57
CA VAL A 667 -11.04 -9.72 -25.62
C VAL A 667 -12.50 -9.27 -25.68
N CYS A 668 -12.75 -7.95 -25.63
CA CYS A 668 -14.09 -7.36 -25.83
C CYS A 668 -14.25 -6.84 -27.26
N HIS A 669 -15.19 -7.39 -28.03
CA HIS A 669 -15.53 -6.89 -29.36
C HIS A 669 -16.56 -5.77 -29.24
N PRO A 670 -16.30 -4.54 -29.75
CA PRO A 670 -17.15 -3.38 -29.50
C PRO A 670 -18.47 -3.41 -30.30
N ARG A 671 -19.59 -3.06 -29.64
CA ARG A 671 -20.88 -2.78 -30.30
C ARG A 671 -20.78 -1.52 -31.15
N VAL A 672 -20.48 -1.66 -32.44
CA VAL A 672 -20.33 -0.54 -33.38
C VAL A 672 -21.54 0.42 -33.34
N ALA A 673 -22.76 -0.11 -33.16
CA ALA A 673 -23.97 0.68 -33.01
C ALA A 673 -23.93 1.68 -31.84
N VAL A 674 -23.35 1.31 -30.69
CA VAL A 674 -23.28 2.20 -29.52
C VAL A 674 -22.40 3.40 -29.83
N TYR A 675 -21.24 3.20 -30.46
CA TYR A 675 -20.33 4.29 -30.85
C TYR A 675 -20.91 5.24 -31.91
N ILE A 676 -21.80 4.75 -32.77
CA ILE A 676 -22.51 5.57 -33.75
C ILE A 676 -23.64 6.36 -33.08
N PHE A 677 -24.47 5.71 -32.27
CA PHE A 677 -25.65 6.36 -31.69
C PHE A 677 -25.34 7.28 -30.51
N PHE A 678 -24.39 6.95 -29.63
CA PHE A 678 -24.17 7.71 -28.39
C PHE A 678 -23.79 9.19 -28.64
N PRO A 679 -22.83 9.53 -29.55
CA PRO A 679 -22.51 10.92 -29.86
C PRO A 679 -23.69 11.68 -30.47
N VAL A 680 -24.44 11.03 -31.37
CA VAL A 680 -25.59 11.62 -32.06
C VAL A 680 -26.75 11.87 -31.08
N SER A 681 -27.04 10.93 -30.19
CA SER A 681 -28.09 11.08 -29.18
C SER A 681 -27.71 12.09 -28.10
N VAL A 682 -26.44 12.20 -27.72
CA VAL A 682 -25.97 13.25 -26.81
C VAL A 682 -26.09 14.63 -27.45
N LEU A 683 -25.70 14.79 -28.73
CA LEU A 683 -25.91 16.03 -29.47
C LEU A 683 -27.41 16.38 -29.59
N LEU A 684 -28.27 15.39 -29.87
CA LEU A 684 -29.72 15.60 -29.95
C LEU A 684 -30.32 16.00 -28.59
N LEU A 685 -29.89 15.36 -27.50
CA LEU A 685 -30.32 15.71 -26.14
C LEU A 685 -29.85 17.11 -25.72
N VAL A 686 -28.61 17.49 -26.04
CA VAL A 686 -28.10 18.85 -25.80
C VAL A 686 -28.89 19.89 -26.58
N LEU A 687 -29.28 19.61 -27.83
CA LEU A 687 -30.16 20.48 -28.60
C LEU A 687 -31.57 20.56 -27.98
N ILE A 688 -32.17 19.42 -27.60
CA ILE A 688 -33.51 19.38 -26.98
C ILE A 688 -33.53 20.17 -25.64
N PHE A 689 -32.51 20.02 -24.80
CA PHE A 689 -32.37 20.78 -23.54
C PHE A 689 -31.86 22.23 -23.71
N ALA A 690 -31.45 22.64 -24.92
CA ALA A 690 -31.13 24.04 -25.24
C ALA A 690 -32.33 24.81 -25.83
N PHE A 691 -33.43 24.12 -26.15
CA PHE A 691 -34.65 24.68 -26.72
C PHE A 691 -35.92 24.30 -25.92
N LEU A 692 -35.75 23.91 -24.65
CA LEU A 692 -36.78 23.72 -23.61
C LEU A 692 -36.57 24.71 -22.47
#